data_AF-A0A7C2XYB2-F1
#
_entry.id   AF-A0A7C2XYB2-F1
#
_cell.length_a   1.000
_cell.length_b   1.000
_cell.length_c   1.000
_cell.angle_alpha   90.00
_cell.angle_beta   90.00
_cell.angle_gamma   90.00
#
_symmetry.space_group_name_H-M   'P 1'
#
loop_
_entity.id
_entity.type
_entity.pdbx_description
1 polymer ?
#
loop_
_entity_poly.entity_id
_entity_poly.type
_entity_poly.pdbx_seq_one_letter_code
_entity_poly.pdbx_strand_id
1 'polypeptide(L)'
;MFCRHLLNHRHKKRLKEISLTQKIDGLDRKSARALAGLNLTTLEELRDADLDFILEKKSGLKWDTLLRWQQQARLQTVFAGMTPRAAAILVEAGITSIKQMTEVDEARLRRKLPADRLRAWKFIAAKIPPHLISERLETARDIEPLPPPQAVALHAQGIITLQQLRDVDAAALNFSLLPEISKRGLQLYQYLAALRLEYRIGPAYAYQLYRRYQGQRNKIRARLQRELDKLPRPRGSSTPDVDFYLEPICRSLAVTVGHDRRQANRALKKAQQWGSAQEISGKLLRAMAEDRRADKEAIFPWMLERGLASKRGLLDLIDQVVESHAGKKDLIGALAEQWGLGPLAHLGKDSDLKNILGNVLADKLKQAADIWSKASPEAMKLLKLGSEAADALMKQFNLQPEKLISAVLQSTERDKEAGLSAVLSCFQDQARLEQVKNSTILELYKEEAQQIQPFLRHLFKSGLASLHKLESLFEVSLNQPARDRDGIFSSVFKAIWDFGAETENGFDTIMPKLLDWVRRTNEKDFAPVVDDFLLPENKDAAGVPLGVHLLGKGVQALMSDFNGDRAATDHFAEKFFQHLPLNDETEQEIWLHLAKIPGMLFVFLSQMLLKAVVTPMKVFQWIGKDAKTIEQKDRKLAVKVLDPPDEKLDCKYVILSDIHRDVPEDDVVDEHFFDLAHFSKHSDLFIRLLEYYRDRGYTVIENGDCEELWVVPSVRKNKGVRARAERIIARDGPHHRVYEILAELHRQGRYFRTRGNHDDFWTLKPENEALLRDAWFKDGPAFRVWDLLIIPQVLTMQDDYLGVIKRIIRAKRDKIPIDTEELADLLPIGLSPRRYRERKPLVILHGHQIDFWNCDEHSFLGKTLANSIGIIADGISTFPYHLRGIDLNGNPLVKFSDLMAKVPQVENWLPEDRALHLSRRIEQSEDDRLVQDSIYFSETLAAALSLALKDPDQCAIQEVQIMMGHTHWPQSRPELHLGTLNIPGTDKTIPLRLPMPYYNTGTCGWWEGVLWGIEITGFGQPKLFYWDKSSQAPNFMPWELHDEIPLYVDKFKEKIGQFLSKCFNQTAVLEERTQNRMTWQEVDDFSDLRDIDFSALDAALHSAAMNTAQIWALRHLEQTPKTSPALELSFNLRGLFAPETSLQKFSVMAEKTPAANFLATMIEKLGVGKTWKKLDPQHAWYHQIGVIFFYAAHFLKNSLCNKLGLLLNLFISKEKEMMIKFDSQKGIFSIKLGRFDNDGI
;
A
#
# COMPACT_ATOMS: atom_id res chain seq x y z
N MET A 1 22.54 -16.67 -53.31
CA MET A 1 22.25 -15.71 -52.21
C MET A 1 22.36 -16.32 -50.83
N PHE A 2 21.75 -17.49 -50.57
CA PHE A 2 21.82 -18.20 -49.27
C PHE A 2 23.27 -18.47 -48.77
N CYS A 3 24.18 -18.92 -49.64
CA CYS A 3 25.60 -19.10 -49.29
C CYS A 3 26.33 -17.77 -48.97
N ARG A 4 25.94 -16.66 -49.62
CA ARG A 4 26.47 -15.31 -49.36
C ARG A 4 25.98 -14.78 -48.00
N HIS A 5 24.74 -15.13 -47.63
CA HIS A 5 24.16 -14.84 -46.32
C HIS A 5 24.84 -15.64 -45.20
N LEU A 6 25.10 -16.94 -45.42
CA LEU A 6 25.84 -17.79 -44.48
C LEU A 6 27.31 -17.38 -44.31
N LEU A 7 27.99 -16.97 -45.39
CA LEU A 7 29.36 -16.44 -45.34
C LEU A 7 29.42 -15.09 -44.62
N ASN A 8 28.48 -14.17 -44.88
CA ASN A 8 28.37 -12.90 -44.14
C ASN A 8 28.06 -13.12 -42.65
N HIS A 9 27.24 -14.11 -42.31
CA HIS A 9 26.92 -14.40 -40.92
C HIS A 9 28.12 -15.00 -40.17
N ARG A 10 28.86 -15.94 -40.78
CA ARG A 10 30.11 -16.49 -40.21
C ARG A 10 31.21 -15.43 -40.11
N HIS A 11 31.31 -14.53 -41.09
CA HIS A 11 32.32 -13.47 -41.07
C HIS A 11 32.02 -12.40 -40.01
N LYS A 12 30.75 -11.98 -39.86
CA LYS A 12 30.31 -11.08 -38.78
C LYS A 12 30.50 -11.70 -37.39
N LYS A 13 30.18 -12.99 -37.22
CA LYS A 13 30.40 -13.70 -35.94
C LYS A 13 31.89 -13.78 -35.58
N ARG A 14 32.75 -14.08 -36.56
CA ARG A 14 34.21 -14.10 -36.38
C ARG A 14 34.81 -12.72 -36.09
N LEU A 15 34.28 -11.65 -36.66
CA LEU A 15 34.71 -10.27 -36.36
C LEU A 15 34.30 -9.85 -34.94
N LYS A 16 33.09 -10.24 -34.49
CA LYS A 16 32.63 -10.01 -33.12
C LYS A 16 33.47 -10.78 -32.07
N GLU A 17 33.85 -12.02 -32.36
CA GLU A 17 34.77 -12.81 -31.51
C GLU A 17 36.13 -12.11 -31.35
N ILE A 18 36.70 -11.58 -32.44
CA ILE A 18 37.99 -10.86 -32.42
C ILE A 18 37.86 -9.56 -31.60
N SER A 19 36.74 -8.86 -31.71
CA SER A 19 36.48 -7.60 -31.00
C SER A 19 36.54 -7.78 -29.47
N LEU A 20 35.91 -8.81 -28.89
CA LEU A 20 35.95 -9.00 -27.43
C LEU A 20 37.34 -9.37 -26.94
N THR A 21 38.06 -10.24 -27.66
CA THR A 21 39.45 -10.62 -27.31
C THR A 21 40.44 -9.45 -27.37
N GLN A 22 40.13 -8.41 -28.16
CA GLN A 22 40.93 -7.19 -28.22
C GLN A 22 40.55 -6.18 -27.14
N LYS A 23 39.39 -6.36 -26.48
CA LYS A 23 38.84 -5.43 -25.49
C LYS A 23 38.93 -5.92 -24.04
N ILE A 24 39.25 -7.18 -23.78
CA ILE A 24 39.43 -7.71 -22.42
C ILE A 24 40.79 -8.40 -22.32
N ASP A 25 41.61 -7.97 -21.36
CA ASP A 25 42.95 -8.55 -21.17
C ASP A 25 42.84 -9.94 -20.52
N GLY A 26 43.55 -10.91 -21.11
CA GLY A 26 43.50 -12.31 -20.70
C GLY A 26 42.26 -13.09 -21.18
N LEU A 27 41.39 -12.51 -22.03
CA LEU A 27 40.29 -13.25 -22.66
C LEU A 27 40.79 -14.04 -23.87
N ASP A 28 40.94 -15.36 -23.73
CA ASP A 28 41.35 -16.23 -24.83
C ASP A 28 40.24 -16.45 -25.88
N ARG A 29 40.62 -16.86 -27.09
CA ARG A 29 39.68 -17.07 -28.21
C ARG A 29 38.62 -18.15 -27.95
N LYS A 30 38.92 -19.18 -27.16
CA LYS A 30 37.96 -20.25 -26.82
C LYS A 30 36.89 -19.71 -25.87
N SER A 31 37.30 -18.93 -24.88
CA SER A 31 36.41 -18.26 -23.93
C SER A 31 35.55 -17.19 -24.62
N ALA A 32 36.12 -16.38 -25.52
CA ALA A 32 35.36 -15.42 -26.31
C ALA A 32 34.29 -16.08 -27.20
N ARG A 33 34.57 -17.26 -27.78
CA ARG A 33 33.57 -18.05 -28.52
C ARG A 33 32.45 -18.58 -27.64
N ALA A 34 32.77 -18.99 -26.41
CA ALA A 34 31.78 -19.45 -25.45
C ALA A 34 30.81 -18.31 -25.09
N LEU A 35 31.33 -17.10 -24.84
CA LEU A 35 30.54 -15.89 -24.57
C LEU A 35 29.71 -15.45 -25.79
N ALA A 36 30.30 -15.45 -26.99
CA ALA A 36 29.57 -15.13 -28.22
C ALA A 36 28.44 -16.14 -28.53
N GLY A 37 28.57 -17.39 -28.06
CA GLY A 37 27.50 -18.40 -28.11
C GLY A 37 26.30 -18.09 -27.21
N LEU A 38 26.44 -17.16 -26.26
CA LEU A 38 25.40 -16.63 -25.38
C LEU A 38 24.96 -15.20 -25.78
N ASN A 39 25.34 -14.74 -26.99
CA ASN A 39 25.16 -13.36 -27.45
C ASN A 39 25.89 -12.30 -26.59
N LEU A 40 26.97 -12.67 -25.90
CA LEU A 40 27.85 -11.73 -25.18
C LEU A 40 29.06 -11.37 -26.06
N THR A 41 28.87 -10.37 -26.91
CA THR A 41 29.78 -9.92 -27.97
C THR A 41 30.30 -8.49 -27.83
N THR A 42 29.80 -7.72 -26.86
CA THR A 42 30.28 -6.37 -26.50
C THR A 42 30.71 -6.25 -25.03
N LEU A 43 31.38 -5.15 -24.68
CA LEU A 43 31.80 -4.89 -23.29
C LEU A 43 30.58 -4.66 -22.39
N GLU A 44 29.56 -3.99 -22.93
CA GLU A 44 28.29 -3.69 -22.26
C GLU A 44 27.52 -4.98 -21.98
N GLU A 45 27.41 -5.87 -22.98
CA GLU A 45 26.79 -7.19 -22.82
C GLU A 45 27.50 -8.02 -21.73
N LEU A 46 28.84 -8.01 -21.72
CA LEU A 46 29.61 -8.74 -20.70
C LEU A 46 29.53 -8.10 -19.30
N ARG A 47 29.44 -6.77 -19.22
CA ARG A 47 29.27 -6.02 -17.96
C ARG A 47 27.96 -6.39 -17.28
N ASP A 48 26.87 -6.52 -18.05
CA ASP A 48 25.51 -6.68 -17.52
C ASP A 48 25.07 -8.14 -17.41
N ALA A 49 25.87 -9.08 -17.90
CA ALA A 49 25.51 -10.48 -17.89
C ALA A 49 25.48 -11.08 -16.46
N ASP A 50 24.43 -11.87 -16.20
CA ASP A 50 24.35 -12.71 -14.99
C ASP A 50 25.41 -13.82 -15.07
N LEU A 51 26.36 -13.78 -14.14
CA LEU A 51 27.48 -14.71 -14.11
C LEU A 51 27.02 -16.16 -13.84
N ASP A 52 25.96 -16.37 -13.05
CA ASP A 52 25.46 -17.71 -12.72
C ASP A 52 24.86 -18.37 -13.97
N PHE A 53 24.13 -17.59 -14.76
CA PHE A 53 23.62 -18.02 -16.06
C PHE A 53 24.75 -18.41 -17.03
N ILE A 54 25.85 -17.66 -17.07
CA ILE A 54 27.00 -17.99 -17.94
C ILE A 54 27.64 -19.32 -17.52
N LEU A 55 27.85 -19.52 -16.22
CA LEU A 55 28.42 -20.76 -15.69
C LEU A 55 27.53 -21.98 -15.96
N GLU A 56 26.22 -21.84 -15.79
CA GLU A 56 25.25 -22.90 -16.07
C GLU A 56 25.31 -23.34 -17.55
N LYS A 57 25.41 -22.37 -18.48
CA LYS A 57 25.40 -22.66 -19.92
C LYS A 57 26.76 -22.99 -20.51
N LYS A 58 27.88 -22.73 -19.82
CA LYS A 58 29.26 -22.94 -20.32
C LYS A 58 30.16 -23.56 -19.25
N SER A 59 30.04 -24.88 -19.08
CA SER A 59 30.94 -25.68 -18.25
C SER A 59 32.39 -25.62 -18.76
N GLY A 60 33.23 -24.84 -18.08
CA GLY A 60 34.64 -24.65 -18.45
C GLY A 60 35.18 -23.24 -18.18
N LEU A 61 34.30 -22.28 -17.92
CA LEU A 61 34.69 -20.97 -17.39
C LEU A 61 34.71 -21.02 -15.85
N LYS A 62 35.68 -20.35 -15.23
CA LYS A 62 35.76 -20.23 -13.76
C LYS A 62 35.12 -18.91 -13.34
N TRP A 63 34.39 -18.93 -12.22
CA TRP A 63 33.73 -17.75 -11.65
C TRP A 63 34.67 -16.55 -11.52
N ASP A 64 35.82 -16.74 -10.87
CA ASP A 64 36.80 -15.67 -10.65
C ASP A 64 37.36 -15.08 -11.95
N THR A 65 37.38 -15.85 -13.04
CA THR A 65 37.81 -15.38 -14.35
C THR A 65 36.72 -14.53 -15.00
N LEU A 66 35.47 -14.99 -14.95
CA LEU A 66 34.31 -14.24 -15.46
C LEU A 66 34.10 -12.93 -14.71
N LEU A 67 34.18 -12.96 -13.37
CA LEU A 67 34.04 -11.78 -12.53
C LEU A 67 35.14 -10.75 -12.84
N ARG A 68 36.38 -11.20 -13.05
CA ARG A 68 37.49 -10.31 -13.47
C ARG A 68 37.22 -9.68 -14.83
N TRP A 69 36.74 -10.43 -15.82
CA TRP A 69 36.40 -9.88 -17.13
C TRP A 69 35.22 -8.90 -17.07
N GLN A 70 34.19 -9.20 -16.28
CA GLN A 70 33.06 -8.29 -16.05
C GLN A 70 33.51 -6.98 -15.39
N GLN A 71 34.41 -7.05 -14.41
CA GLN A 71 34.97 -5.86 -13.76
C GLN A 71 35.86 -5.04 -14.71
N GLN A 72 36.65 -5.70 -15.58
CA GLN A 72 37.39 -5.00 -16.64
C GLN A 72 36.46 -4.31 -17.63
N ALA A 73 35.35 -4.97 -18.01
CA ALA A 73 34.35 -4.39 -18.90
C ALA A 73 33.65 -3.19 -18.25
N ARG A 74 33.34 -3.26 -16.95
CA ARG A 74 32.77 -2.16 -16.17
C ARG A 74 33.68 -0.93 -16.14
N LEU A 75 34.98 -1.11 -15.94
CA LEU A 75 35.91 0.02 -15.96
C LEU A 75 36.07 0.61 -17.37
N GLN A 76 36.16 -0.22 -18.41
CA GLN A 76 36.33 0.26 -19.78
C GLN A 76 35.09 0.94 -20.37
N THR A 77 33.89 0.55 -19.94
CA THR A 77 32.63 1.21 -20.34
C THR A 77 32.45 2.56 -19.67
N VAL A 78 32.95 2.72 -18.44
CA VAL A 78 32.92 4.01 -17.72
C VAL A 78 33.96 5.00 -18.25
N PHE A 79 35.17 4.52 -18.56
CA PHE A 79 36.27 5.38 -18.99
C PHE A 79 36.56 5.21 -20.48
N ALA A 80 35.92 6.04 -21.30
CA ALA A 80 36.17 6.08 -22.73
C ALA A 80 37.67 6.26 -23.03
N GLY A 81 38.28 5.27 -23.69
CA GLY A 81 39.71 5.25 -24.01
C GLY A 81 40.61 4.48 -23.03
N MET A 82 40.05 3.87 -21.97
CA MET A 82 40.81 2.97 -21.11
C MET A 82 41.22 1.71 -21.88
N THR A 83 42.52 1.40 -21.88
CA THR A 83 43.00 0.19 -22.55
C THR A 83 42.66 -1.07 -21.72
N PRO A 84 42.46 -2.23 -22.36
CA PRO A 84 42.16 -3.48 -21.65
C PRO A 84 43.18 -3.82 -20.57
N ARG A 85 44.47 -3.60 -20.87
CA ARG A 85 45.58 -3.83 -19.95
C ARG A 85 45.53 -2.88 -18.74
N ALA A 86 45.12 -1.63 -18.92
CA ALA A 86 44.93 -0.69 -17.81
C ALA A 86 43.77 -1.14 -16.89
N ALA A 87 42.66 -1.57 -17.48
CA ALA A 87 41.52 -2.09 -16.72
C ALA A 87 41.90 -3.35 -15.92
N ALA A 88 42.67 -4.27 -16.51
CA ALA A 88 43.14 -5.46 -15.82
C ALA A 88 44.05 -5.15 -14.62
N ILE A 89 44.97 -4.19 -14.77
CA ILE A 89 45.86 -3.73 -13.68
C ILE A 89 45.04 -3.16 -12.51
N LEU A 90 43.98 -2.39 -12.79
CA LEU A 90 43.11 -1.82 -11.76
C LEU A 90 42.31 -2.90 -11.02
N VAL A 91 41.74 -3.86 -11.77
CA VAL A 91 41.04 -5.00 -11.19
C VAL A 91 41.98 -5.86 -10.33
N GLU A 92 43.21 -6.12 -10.78
CA GLU A 92 44.25 -6.81 -9.99
C GLU A 92 44.62 -6.06 -8.70
N ALA A 93 44.56 -4.72 -8.70
CA ALA A 93 44.79 -3.90 -7.52
C ALA A 93 43.61 -3.90 -6.51
N GLY A 94 42.48 -4.49 -6.89
CA GLY A 94 41.23 -4.53 -6.12
C GLY A 94 40.33 -3.31 -6.36
N ILE A 95 40.53 -2.60 -7.47
CA ILE A 95 39.77 -1.41 -7.85
C ILE A 95 38.80 -1.81 -8.95
N THR A 96 37.51 -1.85 -8.63
CA THR A 96 36.46 -2.36 -9.53
C THR A 96 35.32 -1.36 -9.72
N SER A 97 35.43 -0.16 -9.14
CA SER A 97 34.42 0.91 -9.21
C SER A 97 35.04 2.32 -9.16
N ILE A 98 34.27 3.32 -9.62
CA ILE A 98 34.65 4.75 -9.59
C ILE A 98 34.88 5.23 -8.16
N LYS A 99 34.02 4.81 -7.23
CA LYS A 99 34.15 5.14 -5.80
C LYS A 99 35.49 4.64 -5.23
N GLN A 100 35.89 3.42 -5.57
CA GLN A 100 37.19 2.92 -5.15
C GLN A 100 38.34 3.69 -5.82
N MET A 101 38.22 4.12 -7.08
CA MET A 101 39.26 4.95 -7.71
C MET A 101 39.46 6.30 -7.01
N THR A 102 38.38 6.92 -6.54
CA THR A 102 38.44 8.23 -5.84
C THR A 102 38.92 8.12 -4.39
N GLU A 103 38.78 6.95 -3.77
CA GLU A 103 39.22 6.68 -2.39
C GLU A 103 40.65 6.13 -2.27
N VAL A 104 41.32 5.83 -3.40
CA VAL A 104 42.64 5.20 -3.37
C VAL A 104 43.76 6.23 -3.23
N ASP A 105 44.37 6.23 -2.04
CA ASP A 105 45.63 6.91 -1.76
C ASP A 105 46.75 6.41 -2.70
N GLU A 106 47.43 7.34 -3.36
CA GLU A 106 48.57 7.10 -4.25
C GLU A 106 49.65 6.22 -3.58
N ALA A 107 49.88 6.39 -2.27
CA ALA A 107 50.85 5.61 -1.50
C ALA A 107 50.43 4.14 -1.31
N ARG A 108 49.13 3.83 -1.43
CA ARG A 108 48.60 2.46 -1.40
C ARG A 108 48.74 1.77 -2.74
N LEU A 109 48.58 2.51 -3.85
CA LEU A 109 48.85 2.01 -5.22
C LEU A 109 50.33 1.74 -5.45
N ARG A 110 51.22 2.65 -5.03
CA ARG A 110 52.69 2.49 -5.14
C ARG A 110 53.21 1.25 -4.40
N ARG A 111 52.51 0.79 -3.36
CA ARG A 111 52.85 -0.43 -2.60
C ARG A 111 52.37 -1.72 -3.24
N LYS A 112 51.34 -1.66 -4.10
CA LYS A 112 50.73 -2.84 -4.73
C LYS A 112 51.16 -3.06 -6.18
N LEU A 113 51.60 -2.01 -6.89
CA LEU A 113 52.00 -2.10 -8.29
C LEU A 113 53.52 -2.17 -8.44
N PRO A 114 54.07 -3.11 -9.23
CA PRO A 114 55.50 -3.14 -9.53
C PRO A 114 55.95 -1.87 -10.28
N ALA A 115 57.22 -1.48 -10.13
CA ALA A 115 57.74 -0.17 -10.57
C ALA A 115 57.61 0.09 -12.09
N ASP A 116 57.59 -0.95 -12.91
CA ASP A 116 57.38 -0.90 -14.36
C ASP A 116 55.92 -0.58 -14.74
N ARG A 117 54.95 -0.83 -13.84
CA ARG A 117 53.52 -0.53 -14.04
C ARG A 117 53.10 0.86 -13.52
N LEU A 118 53.97 1.58 -12.81
CA LEU A 118 53.70 2.95 -12.34
C LEU A 118 53.50 3.97 -13.49
N ARG A 119 54.05 3.69 -14.68
CA ARG A 119 53.85 4.54 -15.87
C ARG A 119 52.42 4.49 -16.40
N ALA A 120 51.73 3.34 -16.27
CA ALA A 120 50.33 3.21 -16.65
C ALA A 120 49.42 4.05 -15.73
N TRP A 121 49.73 4.13 -14.44
CA TRP A 121 49.01 5.00 -13.50
C TRP A 121 49.17 6.49 -13.86
N LYS A 122 50.38 6.95 -14.20
CA LYS A 122 50.60 8.34 -14.65
C LYS A 122 49.81 8.68 -15.91
N PHE A 123 49.62 7.72 -16.81
CA PHE A 123 48.77 7.88 -18.00
C PHE A 123 47.27 7.96 -17.66
N ILE A 124 46.82 7.15 -16.69
CA ILE A 124 45.42 7.15 -16.21
C ILE A 124 45.10 8.44 -15.42
N ALA A 125 45.98 8.86 -14.52
CA ALA A 125 45.82 10.08 -13.72
C ALA A 125 45.75 11.35 -14.59
N ALA A 126 46.46 11.38 -15.72
CA ALA A 126 46.43 12.49 -16.68
C ALA A 126 45.12 12.57 -17.51
N LYS A 127 44.26 11.55 -17.44
CA LYS A 127 43.00 11.44 -18.18
C LYS A 127 41.75 11.58 -17.30
N ILE A 128 41.92 11.70 -15.98
CA ILE A 128 40.82 11.96 -15.04
C ILE A 128 40.54 13.47 -15.02
N PRO A 129 39.31 13.93 -15.28
CA PRO A 129 38.97 15.35 -15.24
C PRO A 129 39.30 15.99 -13.87
N PRO A 130 39.99 17.15 -13.83
CA PRO A 130 40.43 17.77 -12.57
C PRO A 130 39.31 18.07 -11.56
N HIS A 131 38.08 18.32 -12.03
CA HIS A 131 36.94 18.65 -11.18
C HIS A 131 36.46 17.48 -10.29
N LEU A 132 36.85 16.24 -10.57
CA LEU A 132 36.54 15.09 -9.71
C LEU A 132 37.49 14.95 -8.51
N ILE A 133 38.55 15.76 -8.43
CA ILE A 133 39.58 15.70 -7.39
C ILE A 133 39.42 16.84 -6.37
N SER A 134 38.70 17.93 -6.68
CA SER A 134 38.77 19.17 -5.89
C SER A 134 37.59 19.49 -4.97
N GLU A 135 36.52 18.70 -4.91
CA GLU A 135 35.32 19.11 -4.18
C GLU A 135 35.17 18.38 -2.83
N ARG A 136 36.08 18.66 -1.86
CA ARG A 136 35.86 18.33 -0.44
C ARG A 136 36.80 18.96 0.60
N LEU A 137 37.29 20.19 0.40
CA LEU A 137 38.25 20.79 1.35
C LEU A 137 37.93 22.19 1.93
N GLU A 138 36.74 22.79 1.72
CA GLU A 138 36.54 24.20 2.12
C GLU A 138 35.36 24.56 3.03
N THR A 139 34.84 23.66 3.87
CA THR A 139 33.85 24.07 4.90
C THR A 139 34.08 23.41 6.26
N ALA A 140 35.01 23.96 7.03
CA ALA A 140 35.05 23.86 8.50
C ALA A 140 36.14 24.79 9.08
N ARG A 141 35.84 26.08 9.23
CA ARG A 141 36.54 26.96 10.18
C ARG A 141 35.53 27.87 10.83
N ASP A 142 35.44 27.75 12.16
CA ASP A 142 34.92 28.70 13.16
C ASP A 142 34.01 28.03 14.21
N ILE A 143 34.53 27.03 14.92
CA ILE A 143 34.12 26.66 16.29
C ILE A 143 35.38 26.21 17.03
N GLU A 144 35.74 26.88 18.14
CA GLU A 144 36.83 26.41 19.01
C GLU A 144 36.42 25.09 19.71
N PRO A 145 37.22 24.01 19.61
CA PRO A 145 36.87 22.74 20.22
C PRO A 145 37.16 22.73 21.73
N LEU A 146 36.19 22.28 22.51
CA LEU A 146 36.38 21.92 23.92
C LEU A 146 37.36 20.72 24.05
N PRO A 147 38.19 20.66 25.10
CA PRO A 147 39.09 19.53 25.32
C PRO A 147 38.33 18.19 25.46
N PRO A 148 38.77 17.09 24.79
CA PRO A 148 38.06 15.81 24.75
C PRO A 148 37.65 15.19 26.10
N PRO A 149 38.44 15.31 27.19
CA PRO A 149 38.04 14.77 28.50
C PRO A 149 36.81 15.47 29.09
N GLN A 150 36.62 16.77 28.82
CA GLN A 150 35.47 17.53 29.29
C GLN A 150 34.23 17.24 28.45
N ALA A 151 34.35 17.10 27.13
CA ALA A 151 33.22 16.78 26.25
C ALA A 151 32.60 15.40 26.57
N VAL A 152 33.43 14.38 26.84
CA VAL A 152 32.95 13.04 27.21
C VAL A 152 32.29 13.04 28.61
N ALA A 153 32.84 13.80 29.57
CA ALA A 153 32.25 13.94 30.90
C ALA A 153 30.90 14.69 30.85
N LEU A 154 30.79 15.75 30.04
CA LEU A 154 29.56 16.51 29.84
C LEU A 154 28.50 15.68 29.09
N HIS A 155 28.89 14.83 28.15
CA HIS A 155 27.95 13.91 27.48
C HIS A 155 27.46 12.81 28.43
N ALA A 156 28.34 12.22 29.24
CA ALA A 156 27.96 11.24 30.27
C ALA A 156 27.03 11.84 31.34
N GLN A 157 27.04 13.16 31.51
CA GLN A 157 26.14 13.92 32.37
C GLN A 157 24.88 14.44 31.65
N GLY A 158 24.71 14.14 30.35
CA GLY A 158 23.55 14.58 29.54
C GLY A 158 23.55 16.05 29.12
N ILE A 159 24.67 16.77 29.31
CA ILE A 159 24.78 18.23 29.11
C ILE A 159 25.04 18.59 27.65
N ILE A 160 25.68 17.70 26.87
CA ILE A 160 25.86 17.88 25.43
C ILE A 160 25.33 16.68 24.64
N THR A 161 24.84 16.96 23.44
CA THR A 161 24.18 15.96 22.58
C THR A 161 25.19 15.04 21.87
N LEU A 162 24.70 13.88 21.42
CA LEU A 162 25.49 12.85 20.75
C LEU A 162 26.13 13.36 19.43
N GLN A 163 25.53 14.38 18.80
CA GLN A 163 26.05 15.01 17.59
C GLN A 163 27.23 15.94 17.91
N GLN A 164 27.15 16.71 19.01
CA GLN A 164 28.26 17.57 19.47
C GLN A 164 29.49 16.76 19.93
N LEU A 165 29.32 15.50 20.32
CA LEU A 165 30.43 14.60 20.64
C LEU A 165 31.12 14.02 19.39
N ARG A 166 30.40 13.91 18.26
CA ARG A 166 30.94 13.38 16.99
C ARG A 166 31.93 14.33 16.32
N ASP A 167 31.83 15.63 16.60
CA ASP A 167 32.68 16.67 16.01
C ASP A 167 34.04 16.81 16.73
N VAL A 168 34.30 15.98 17.75
CA VAL A 168 35.58 15.95 18.49
C VAL A 168 36.54 14.93 17.85
N ASP A 169 37.72 15.39 17.46
CA ASP A 169 38.75 14.63 16.72
C ASP A 169 39.09 13.26 17.35
N ALA A 170 38.81 12.19 16.61
CA ALA A 170 38.97 10.79 17.02
C ALA A 170 40.44 10.37 17.24
N ALA A 171 41.43 11.20 16.86
CA ALA A 171 42.84 10.88 17.01
C ALA A 171 43.38 10.95 18.45
N ALA A 172 42.61 11.47 19.43
CA ALA A 172 43.12 11.80 20.78
C ALA A 172 42.48 11.04 21.97
N LEU A 173 41.95 9.83 21.77
CA LEU A 173 41.41 9.00 22.85
C LEU A 173 42.53 8.33 23.70
N ASN A 174 42.70 8.78 24.95
CA ASN A 174 43.64 8.21 25.92
C ASN A 174 43.00 7.06 26.74
N PHE A 175 43.79 6.02 27.03
CA PHE A 175 43.34 4.67 27.45
C PHE A 175 43.12 4.48 28.97
N SER A 176 42.52 5.44 29.67
CA SER A 176 42.36 5.37 31.14
C SER A 176 41.16 4.53 31.66
N LEU A 177 40.23 4.11 30.79
CA LEU A 177 38.97 3.45 31.22
C LEU A 177 38.91 1.91 31.07
N LEU A 178 39.97 1.27 30.57
CA LEU A 178 40.01 -0.20 30.41
C LEU A 178 39.78 -1.02 31.71
N PRO A 179 40.18 -0.56 32.91
CA PRO A 179 39.94 -1.30 34.15
C PRO A 179 38.46 -1.40 34.57
N GLU A 180 37.62 -0.43 34.21
CA GLU A 180 36.18 -0.47 34.57
C GLU A 180 35.37 -1.42 33.69
N ILE A 181 35.76 -1.58 32.43
CA ILE A 181 35.09 -2.49 31.49
C ILE A 181 35.34 -3.97 31.89
N SER A 182 36.49 -4.25 32.51
CA SER A 182 36.79 -5.57 33.10
C SER A 182 35.91 -5.93 34.30
N LYS A 183 35.34 -4.95 35.02
CA LYS A 183 34.51 -5.18 36.21
C LYS A 183 33.11 -5.68 35.89
N ARG A 184 32.62 -5.48 34.66
CA ARG A 184 31.21 -5.77 34.29
C ARG A 184 30.99 -7.13 33.61
N GLY A 185 31.97 -8.04 33.64
CA GLY A 185 31.78 -9.42 33.21
C GLY A 185 31.39 -9.65 31.74
N LEU A 186 31.35 -8.61 30.89
CA LEU A 186 31.13 -8.80 29.47
C LEU A 186 32.40 -9.42 28.85
N GLN A 187 32.22 -10.52 28.15
CA GLN A 187 33.29 -11.05 27.31
C GLN A 187 33.63 -9.94 26.30
N LEU A 188 34.87 -9.43 26.33
CA LEU A 188 35.39 -8.39 25.44
C LEU A 188 35.04 -8.62 23.96
N TYR A 189 34.82 -9.88 23.57
CA TYR A 189 34.36 -10.30 22.24
C TYR A 189 32.94 -9.82 21.90
N GLN A 190 32.00 -9.84 22.86
CA GLN A 190 30.62 -9.37 22.69
C GLN A 190 30.57 -7.84 22.63
N TYR A 191 31.39 -7.16 23.44
CA TYR A 191 31.52 -5.70 23.39
C TYR A 191 32.16 -5.22 22.08
N LEU A 192 33.21 -5.91 21.58
CA LEU A 192 33.82 -5.61 20.29
C LEU A 192 32.92 -5.96 19.09
N ALA A 193 32.02 -6.95 19.24
CA ALA A 193 31.02 -7.29 18.23
C ALA A 193 29.87 -6.27 18.18
N ALA A 194 29.39 -5.81 19.35
CA ALA A 194 28.42 -4.71 19.46
C ALA A 194 29.01 -3.41 18.90
N LEU A 195 30.26 -3.08 19.25
CA LEU A 195 30.96 -1.92 18.71
C LEU A 195 31.15 -1.99 17.18
N ARG A 196 31.28 -3.18 16.61
CA ARG A 196 31.38 -3.39 15.16
C ARG A 196 30.04 -3.24 14.44
N LEU A 197 28.95 -3.71 15.05
CA LEU A 197 27.59 -3.62 14.51
C LEU A 197 27.02 -2.20 14.60
N GLU A 198 27.36 -1.48 15.67
CA GLU A 198 26.73 -0.19 16.01
C GLU A 198 27.62 1.02 15.63
N TYR A 199 28.95 0.86 15.53
CA TYR A 199 29.91 1.98 15.30
C TYR A 199 30.93 1.75 14.16
N ARG A 200 30.79 0.68 13.35
CA ARG A 200 31.59 0.40 12.12
C ARG A 200 33.12 0.51 12.24
N ILE A 201 33.71 0.11 13.36
CA ILE A 201 35.17 0.16 13.58
C ILE A 201 35.89 -0.87 12.69
N GLY A 202 37.00 -0.48 12.06
CA GLY A 202 37.77 -1.31 11.12
C GLY A 202 38.43 -2.56 11.77
N PRO A 203 38.53 -3.71 11.07
CA PRO A 203 39.00 -4.98 11.63
C PRO A 203 40.41 -4.94 12.25
N ALA A 204 41.29 -4.07 11.72
CA ALA A 204 42.66 -3.92 12.20
C ALA A 204 42.74 -3.32 13.61
N TYR A 205 41.82 -2.40 13.97
CA TYR A 205 41.82 -1.74 15.26
C TYR A 205 41.28 -2.66 16.37
N ALA A 206 40.21 -3.40 16.07
CA ALA A 206 39.69 -4.44 16.96
C ALA A 206 40.74 -5.55 17.23
N TYR A 207 41.55 -5.89 16.22
CA TYR A 207 42.63 -6.87 16.36
C TYR A 207 43.79 -6.39 17.26
N GLN A 208 44.14 -5.09 17.23
CA GLN A 208 45.18 -4.54 18.11
C GLN A 208 44.75 -4.49 19.58
N LEU A 209 43.48 -4.14 19.86
CA LEU A 209 42.89 -4.20 21.21
C LEU A 209 42.90 -5.62 21.78
N TYR A 210 42.53 -6.60 20.94
CA TYR A 210 42.59 -8.02 21.31
C TYR A 210 44.02 -8.48 21.65
N ARG A 211 45.04 -8.05 20.88
CA ARG A 211 46.44 -8.44 21.10
C ARG A 211 47.01 -7.89 22.42
N ARG A 212 46.62 -6.68 22.83
CA ARG A 212 47.06 -6.08 24.11
C ARG A 212 46.39 -6.72 25.33
N TYR A 213 45.10 -7.08 25.24
CA TYR A 213 44.39 -7.83 26.28
C TYR A 213 45.03 -9.22 26.52
N GLN A 214 45.36 -9.94 25.43
CA GLN A 214 46.11 -11.20 25.52
C GLN A 214 47.48 -11.02 26.20
N GLY A 215 48.14 -9.87 26.01
CA GLY A 215 49.40 -9.54 26.69
C GLY A 215 49.28 -9.40 28.21
N GLN A 216 48.23 -8.75 28.73
CA GLN A 216 48.01 -8.65 30.18
C GLN A 216 47.60 -9.98 30.81
N ARG A 217 46.73 -10.74 30.12
CA ARG A 217 46.35 -12.10 30.54
C ARG A 217 47.57 -13.02 30.65
N ASN A 218 48.51 -12.93 29.71
CA ASN A 218 49.75 -13.71 29.72
C ASN A 218 50.71 -13.28 30.85
N LYS A 219 50.73 -11.99 31.24
CA LYS A 219 51.54 -11.51 32.38
C LYS A 219 51.03 -12.04 33.73
N ILE A 220 49.70 -12.05 33.94
CA ILE A 220 49.08 -12.63 35.15
C ILE A 220 49.33 -14.14 35.21
N ARG A 221 49.12 -14.83 34.07
CA ARG A 221 49.40 -16.26 33.92
C ARG A 221 50.85 -16.62 34.24
N ALA A 222 51.82 -15.82 33.76
CA ALA A 222 53.25 -16.01 34.00
C ALA A 222 53.67 -15.69 35.45
N ARG A 223 52.96 -14.82 36.16
CA ARG A 223 53.19 -14.57 37.59
C ARG A 223 52.73 -15.74 38.44
N LEU A 224 51.52 -16.25 38.21
CA LEU A 224 51.01 -17.41 38.94
C LEU A 224 51.83 -18.67 38.65
N GLN A 225 52.25 -18.88 37.40
CA GLN A 225 53.11 -20.02 37.05
C GLN A 225 54.47 -19.93 37.76
N ARG A 226 55.08 -18.73 37.86
CA ARG A 226 56.34 -18.53 38.61
C ARG A 226 56.20 -18.84 40.10
N GLU A 227 55.09 -18.46 40.74
CA GLU A 227 54.85 -18.82 42.15
C GLU A 227 54.58 -20.33 42.32
N LEU A 228 53.89 -20.95 41.35
CA LEU A 228 53.63 -22.39 41.34
C LEU A 228 54.88 -23.25 41.07
N ASP A 229 55.89 -22.70 40.41
CA ASP A 229 57.16 -23.37 40.07
C ASP A 229 58.23 -23.22 41.17
N LYS A 230 58.09 -22.23 42.07
CA LYS A 230 58.93 -22.06 43.26
C LYS A 230 58.64 -23.08 44.38
N LEU A 231 57.55 -23.83 44.28
CA LEU A 231 57.15 -24.81 45.29
C LEU A 231 57.97 -26.10 45.14
N PRO A 232 58.75 -26.54 46.15
CA PRO A 232 59.48 -27.80 46.09
C PRO A 232 58.51 -28.99 46.05
N ARG A 233 58.87 -30.06 45.32
CA ARG A 233 58.11 -31.32 45.34
C ARG A 233 58.31 -31.99 46.71
N PRO A 234 57.26 -32.44 47.42
CA PRO A 234 57.43 -33.09 48.71
C PRO A 234 58.22 -34.39 48.52
N ARG A 235 59.43 -34.46 49.08
CA ARG A 235 60.22 -35.68 49.22
C ARG A 235 60.70 -35.77 50.67
N GLY A 236 60.21 -36.78 51.39
CA GLY A 236 60.86 -37.35 52.59
C GLY A 236 60.91 -36.50 53.87
N SER A 237 60.02 -36.83 54.80
CA SER A 237 60.21 -36.88 56.27
C SER A 237 60.74 -35.69 57.09
N SER A 238 60.57 -34.43 56.65
CA SER A 238 60.50 -33.31 57.60
C SER A 238 59.27 -32.49 57.28
N THR A 239 58.35 -32.34 58.25
CA THR A 239 57.11 -31.56 58.12
C THR A 239 57.46 -30.11 57.82
N PRO A 240 57.27 -29.61 56.58
CA PRO A 240 57.47 -28.22 56.27
C PRO A 240 56.38 -27.41 56.96
N ASP A 241 56.68 -26.19 57.36
CA ASP A 241 55.70 -25.22 57.84
C ASP A 241 54.62 -25.01 56.74
N VAL A 242 53.46 -25.63 56.96
CA VAL A 242 52.33 -25.66 56.02
C VAL A 242 51.82 -24.24 55.75
N ASP A 243 51.93 -23.34 56.73
CA ASP A 243 51.46 -21.96 56.62
C ASP A 243 52.29 -21.14 55.63
N PHE A 244 53.60 -21.40 55.57
CA PHE A 244 54.53 -20.73 54.64
C PHE A 244 54.14 -20.93 53.18
N TYR A 245 53.51 -22.06 52.84
CA TYR A 245 53.16 -22.42 51.45
C TYR A 245 51.71 -22.15 51.09
N LEU A 246 50.77 -22.26 52.03
CA LEU A 246 49.35 -22.04 51.74
C LEU A 246 48.99 -20.56 51.60
N GLU A 247 49.62 -19.68 52.38
CA GLU A 247 49.33 -18.24 52.42
C GLU A 247 49.52 -17.55 51.04
N PRO A 248 50.66 -17.73 50.33
CA PRO A 248 50.87 -17.09 49.03
C PRO A 248 49.93 -17.64 47.95
N ILE A 249 49.58 -18.93 48.02
CA ILE A 249 48.66 -19.57 47.07
C ILE A 249 47.25 -18.99 47.26
N CYS A 250 46.78 -18.85 48.50
CA CYS A 250 45.45 -18.29 48.80
C CYS A 250 45.35 -16.81 48.41
N ARG A 251 46.39 -16.00 48.65
CA ARG A 251 46.46 -14.61 48.16
C ARG A 251 46.40 -14.52 46.63
N SER A 252 47.05 -15.45 45.95
CA SER A 252 47.02 -15.48 44.49
C SER A 252 45.68 -15.97 43.95
N LEU A 253 45.04 -16.94 44.62
CA LEU A 253 43.68 -17.40 44.31
C LEU A 253 42.66 -16.26 44.45
N ALA A 254 42.76 -15.45 45.50
CA ALA A 254 41.86 -14.32 45.75
C ALA A 254 41.82 -13.31 44.59
N VAL A 255 42.90 -13.18 43.80
CA VAL A 255 42.93 -12.28 42.63
C VAL A 255 42.64 -13.05 41.32
N THR A 256 42.99 -14.34 41.24
CA THR A 256 42.96 -15.08 39.98
C THR A 256 41.58 -15.63 39.62
N VAL A 257 40.72 -15.93 40.59
CA VAL A 257 39.41 -16.57 40.34
C VAL A 257 38.51 -15.77 39.40
N GLY A 258 38.49 -14.43 39.52
CA GLY A 258 37.75 -13.53 38.63
C GLY A 258 38.31 -13.43 37.20
N HIS A 259 39.58 -13.83 36.98
CA HIS A 259 40.27 -13.66 35.71
C HIS A 259 40.52 -14.97 34.93
N ASP A 260 40.81 -16.09 35.61
CA ASP A 260 41.04 -17.40 34.97
C ASP A 260 40.71 -18.58 35.91
N ARG A 261 39.42 -18.99 35.90
CA ARG A 261 38.91 -20.12 36.73
C ARG A 261 39.67 -21.43 36.51
N ARG A 262 40.21 -21.70 35.31
CA ARG A 262 40.97 -22.93 35.04
C ARG A 262 42.30 -22.92 35.78
N GLN A 263 42.98 -21.77 35.83
CA GLN A 263 44.24 -21.63 36.57
C GLN A 263 44.00 -21.66 38.08
N ALA A 264 42.92 -21.02 38.55
CA ALA A 264 42.50 -21.10 39.95
C ALA A 264 42.21 -22.54 40.39
N ASN A 265 41.52 -23.34 39.59
CA ASN A 265 41.28 -24.76 39.89
C ASN A 265 42.58 -25.59 39.99
N ARG A 266 43.60 -25.27 39.18
CA ARG A 266 44.91 -25.94 39.27
C ARG A 266 45.68 -25.54 40.53
N ALA A 267 45.65 -24.26 40.88
CA ALA A 267 46.24 -23.75 42.11
C ALA A 267 45.53 -24.34 43.35
N LEU A 268 44.19 -24.45 43.32
CA LEU A 268 43.41 -25.11 44.36
C LEU A 268 43.80 -26.58 44.53
N LYS A 269 43.92 -27.34 43.43
CA LYS A 269 44.34 -28.75 43.47
C LYS A 269 45.73 -28.93 44.08
N LYS A 270 46.63 -27.93 43.90
CA LYS A 270 47.91 -27.91 44.60
C LYS A 270 47.75 -27.54 46.07
N ALA A 271 46.98 -26.51 46.41
CA ALA A 271 46.73 -26.10 47.79
C ALA A 271 46.13 -27.26 48.64
N GLN A 272 45.23 -28.06 48.05
CA GLN A 272 44.63 -29.24 48.67
C GLN A 272 45.63 -30.35 49.01
N GLN A 273 46.86 -30.30 48.49
CA GLN A 273 47.94 -31.22 48.90
C GLN A 273 48.59 -30.79 50.22
N TRP A 274 48.37 -29.54 50.65
CA TRP A 274 49.06 -28.93 51.78
C TRP A 274 48.11 -28.54 52.92
N GLY A 275 46.80 -28.41 52.69
CA GLY A 275 45.83 -28.07 53.73
C GLY A 275 44.43 -28.62 53.47
N SER A 276 43.65 -28.70 54.54
CA SER A 276 42.23 -29.04 54.50
C SER A 276 41.40 -27.97 53.78
N ALA A 277 40.20 -28.33 53.33
CA ALA A 277 39.27 -27.39 52.73
C ALA A 277 38.93 -26.21 53.67
N GLN A 278 38.89 -26.45 54.98
CA GLN A 278 38.63 -25.42 56.00
C GLN A 278 39.81 -24.45 56.15
N GLU A 279 41.06 -24.95 56.19
CA GLU A 279 42.27 -24.11 56.26
C GLU A 279 42.44 -23.26 54.98
N ILE A 280 42.19 -23.85 53.82
CA ILE A 280 42.23 -23.14 52.53
C ILE A 280 41.13 -22.07 52.49
N SER A 281 39.91 -22.37 52.93
CA SER A 281 38.82 -21.39 53.02
C SER A 281 39.14 -20.24 53.96
N GLY A 282 39.69 -20.53 55.14
CA GLY A 282 40.08 -19.51 56.11
C GLY A 282 41.14 -18.56 55.57
N LYS A 283 42.22 -19.10 55.00
CA LYS A 283 43.30 -18.30 54.40
C LYS A 283 42.83 -17.52 53.17
N LEU A 284 41.92 -18.08 52.38
CA LEU A 284 41.33 -17.39 51.23
C LEU A 284 40.45 -16.22 51.66
N LEU A 285 39.59 -16.40 52.68
CA LEU A 285 38.75 -15.32 53.22
C LEU A 285 39.58 -14.21 53.86
N ARG A 286 40.65 -14.55 54.59
CA ARG A 286 41.60 -13.56 55.12
C ARG A 286 42.28 -12.77 54.00
N ALA A 287 42.74 -13.46 52.95
CA ALA A 287 43.30 -12.81 51.77
C ALA A 287 42.30 -11.90 51.03
N MET A 288 41.02 -12.28 50.97
CA MET A 288 39.96 -11.45 50.38
C MET A 288 39.63 -10.21 51.22
N ALA A 289 39.72 -10.32 52.55
CA ALA A 289 39.54 -9.19 53.46
C ALA A 289 40.72 -8.21 53.38
N GLU A 290 41.94 -8.69 53.14
CA GLU A 290 43.17 -7.89 53.10
C GLU A 290 43.47 -7.28 51.72
N ASP A 291 43.15 -7.96 50.61
CA ASP A 291 43.47 -7.49 49.25
C ASP A 291 42.23 -6.90 48.56
N ARG A 292 42.21 -5.57 48.43
CA ARG A 292 41.14 -4.83 47.74
C ARG A 292 40.95 -5.22 46.26
N ARG A 293 41.90 -5.93 45.65
CA ARG A 293 41.80 -6.43 44.26
C ARG A 293 41.08 -7.78 44.17
N ALA A 294 40.71 -8.39 45.29
CA ALA A 294 39.99 -9.65 45.28
C ALA A 294 38.58 -9.47 44.67
N ASP A 295 38.24 -10.31 43.70
CA ASP A 295 36.93 -10.33 43.05
C ASP A 295 35.94 -11.15 43.90
N LYS A 296 35.39 -10.50 44.92
CA LYS A 296 34.55 -11.14 45.94
C LYS A 296 33.30 -11.80 45.34
N GLU A 297 32.71 -11.18 44.32
CA GLU A 297 31.54 -11.71 43.61
C GLU A 297 31.84 -13.01 42.88
N ALA A 298 33.04 -13.16 42.32
CA ALA A 298 33.47 -14.38 41.64
C ALA A 298 33.92 -15.49 42.60
N ILE A 299 34.52 -15.13 43.74
CA ILE A 299 35.17 -16.10 44.65
C ILE A 299 34.15 -16.86 45.50
N PHE A 300 33.16 -16.19 46.09
CA PHE A 300 32.15 -16.86 46.92
C PHE A 300 31.41 -18.02 46.20
N PRO A 301 30.85 -17.83 44.99
CA PRO A 301 30.18 -18.93 44.29
C PRO A 301 31.19 -20.00 43.86
N TRP A 302 32.43 -19.65 43.56
CA TRP A 302 33.48 -20.61 43.26
C TRP A 302 33.88 -21.45 44.49
N MET A 303 33.97 -20.86 45.68
CA MET A 303 34.23 -21.59 46.93
C MET A 303 33.11 -22.59 47.24
N LEU A 304 31.85 -22.18 47.05
CA LEU A 304 30.68 -23.06 47.20
C LEU A 304 30.69 -24.21 46.19
N GLU A 305 30.92 -23.91 44.90
CA GLU A 305 30.99 -24.89 43.81
C GLU A 305 32.08 -25.95 44.06
N ARG A 306 33.18 -25.56 44.70
CA ARG A 306 34.32 -26.44 44.99
C ARG A 306 34.23 -27.16 46.34
N GLY A 307 33.13 -26.97 47.08
CA GLY A 307 32.92 -27.58 48.38
C GLY A 307 33.93 -27.13 49.44
N LEU A 308 34.49 -25.92 49.29
CA LEU A 308 35.46 -25.38 50.25
C LEU A 308 34.79 -24.93 51.56
N ALA A 309 33.53 -24.51 51.46
CA ALA A 309 32.65 -24.24 52.59
C ALA A 309 31.18 -24.34 52.13
N SER A 310 30.26 -24.59 53.07
CA SER A 310 28.82 -24.41 52.83
C SER A 310 28.44 -22.93 53.01
N LYS A 311 27.21 -22.52 52.60
CA LYS A 311 26.75 -21.15 52.82
C LYS A 311 26.82 -20.72 54.29
N ARG A 312 26.47 -21.63 55.20
CA ARG A 312 26.59 -21.41 56.65
C ARG A 312 28.04 -21.45 57.12
N GLY A 313 28.81 -22.42 56.63
CA GLY A 313 30.23 -22.55 56.95
C GLY A 313 31.06 -21.33 56.52
N LEU A 314 30.68 -20.64 55.44
CA LEU A 314 31.33 -19.38 55.03
C LEU A 314 31.12 -18.26 56.04
N LEU A 315 29.92 -18.12 56.61
CA LEU A 315 29.63 -17.10 57.62
C LEU A 315 30.39 -17.39 58.92
N ASP A 316 30.38 -18.65 59.35
CA ASP A 316 31.11 -19.10 60.55
C ASP A 316 32.64 -18.90 60.35
N LEU A 317 33.17 -19.18 59.16
CA LEU A 317 34.59 -18.97 58.81
C LEU A 317 34.98 -17.50 58.69
N ILE A 318 34.11 -16.63 58.15
CA ILE A 318 34.37 -15.18 58.11
C ILE A 318 34.50 -14.64 59.53
N ASP A 319 33.60 -15.09 60.43
CA ASP A 319 33.62 -14.64 61.81
C ASP A 319 34.85 -15.15 62.58
N GLN A 320 35.26 -16.39 62.33
CA GLN A 320 36.41 -17.03 62.97
C GLN A 320 37.77 -16.52 62.46
N VAL A 321 37.91 -16.22 61.17
CA VAL A 321 39.25 -16.08 60.53
C VAL A 321 39.60 -14.64 60.14
N VAL A 322 38.60 -13.75 60.02
CA VAL A 322 38.79 -12.34 59.64
C VAL A 322 38.75 -11.47 60.89
N GLU A 323 39.91 -11.05 61.39
CA GLU A 323 40.01 -10.34 62.66
C GLU A 323 39.49 -8.89 62.60
N SER A 324 39.57 -8.25 61.43
CA SER A 324 39.15 -6.85 61.29
C SER A 324 37.63 -6.71 61.09
N HIS A 325 37.00 -5.86 61.89
CA HIS A 325 35.57 -5.55 61.76
C HIS A 325 35.23 -4.98 60.38
N ALA A 326 36.13 -4.17 59.80
CA ALA A 326 35.98 -3.65 58.44
C ALA A 326 36.02 -4.76 57.37
N GLY A 327 36.91 -5.75 57.51
CA GLY A 327 36.99 -6.91 56.62
C GLY A 327 35.76 -7.81 56.73
N LYS A 328 35.26 -8.06 57.95
CA LYS A 328 34.00 -8.79 58.18
C LYS A 328 32.83 -8.07 57.50
N LYS A 329 32.72 -6.74 57.68
CA LYS A 329 31.67 -5.91 57.06
C LYS A 329 31.72 -5.95 55.53
N ASP A 330 32.92 -5.84 54.95
CA ASP A 330 33.14 -5.85 53.49
C ASP A 330 32.77 -7.20 52.86
N LEU A 331 33.19 -8.32 53.47
CA LEU A 331 32.85 -9.67 53.00
C LEU A 331 31.37 -10.01 53.19
N ILE A 332 30.76 -9.63 54.32
CA ILE A 332 29.32 -9.82 54.56
C ILE A 332 28.48 -8.94 53.62
N GLY A 333 28.94 -7.72 53.32
CA GLY A 333 28.32 -6.84 52.33
C GLY A 333 28.29 -7.46 50.93
N ALA A 334 29.40 -8.01 50.47
CA ALA A 334 29.48 -8.71 49.19
C ALA A 334 28.60 -9.98 49.16
N LEU A 335 28.50 -10.72 50.27
CA LEU A 335 27.57 -11.85 50.39
C LEU A 335 26.10 -11.40 50.36
N ALA A 336 25.78 -10.25 50.96
CA ALA A 336 24.42 -9.70 50.97
C ALA A 336 23.96 -9.25 49.59
N GLU A 337 24.87 -8.68 48.79
CA GLU A 337 24.62 -8.37 47.38
C GLU A 337 24.35 -9.64 46.56
N GLN A 338 25.04 -10.74 46.86
CA GLN A 338 24.91 -11.97 46.08
C GLN A 338 23.73 -12.85 46.48
N TRP A 339 23.44 -12.98 47.79
CA TRP A 339 22.44 -13.93 48.30
C TRP A 339 21.16 -13.26 48.79
N GLY A 340 21.13 -11.94 48.85
CA GLY A 340 20.05 -11.17 49.46
C GLY A 340 20.12 -11.17 50.99
N LEU A 341 19.57 -10.11 51.59
CA LEU A 341 19.60 -9.88 53.04
C LEU A 341 18.71 -10.87 53.83
N GLY A 342 17.59 -11.30 53.25
CA GLY A 342 16.66 -12.23 53.90
C GLY A 342 17.29 -13.59 54.24
N PRO A 343 17.92 -14.29 53.27
CA PRO A 343 18.62 -15.54 53.54
C PRO A 343 19.78 -15.42 54.54
N LEU A 344 20.49 -14.29 54.57
CA LEU A 344 21.60 -14.05 55.52
C LEU A 344 21.10 -13.79 56.95
N ALA A 345 20.00 -13.06 57.11
CA ALA A 345 19.39 -12.78 58.41
C ALA A 345 18.88 -14.06 59.10
N HIS A 346 18.42 -15.06 58.34
CA HIS A 346 18.01 -16.36 58.89
C HIS A 346 19.18 -17.27 59.32
N LEU A 347 20.40 -17.02 58.84
CA LEU A 347 21.57 -17.85 59.13
C LEU A 347 22.39 -17.35 60.34
N GLY A 348 22.28 -16.07 60.72
CA GLY A 348 22.98 -15.48 61.86
C GLY A 348 22.23 -15.66 63.19
N LYS A 349 22.70 -16.57 64.06
CA LYS A 349 22.22 -16.67 65.46
C LYS A 349 23.02 -15.81 66.44
N ASP A 350 24.20 -15.35 66.05
CA ASP A 350 25.10 -14.55 66.89
C ASP A 350 24.73 -13.06 66.89
N SER A 351 24.83 -12.42 68.05
CA SER A 351 24.50 -11.00 68.26
C SER A 351 25.42 -10.04 67.49
N ASP A 352 26.69 -10.41 67.29
CA ASP A 352 27.64 -9.57 66.55
C ASP A 352 27.39 -9.59 65.04
N LEU A 353 26.98 -10.74 64.48
CA LEU A 353 26.63 -10.85 63.06
C LEU A 353 25.36 -10.05 62.74
N LYS A 354 24.39 -10.01 63.67
CA LYS A 354 23.18 -9.18 63.57
C LYS A 354 23.49 -7.69 63.58
N ASN A 355 24.44 -7.25 64.41
CA ASN A 355 24.89 -5.86 64.44
C ASN A 355 25.61 -5.46 63.14
N ILE A 356 26.45 -6.34 62.58
CA ILE A 356 27.11 -6.09 61.29
C ILE A 356 26.08 -6.03 60.14
N LEU A 357 25.12 -6.96 60.10
CA LEU A 357 24.02 -6.94 59.12
C LEU A 357 23.13 -5.70 59.27
N GLY A 358 22.84 -5.27 60.50
CA GLY A 358 22.10 -4.03 60.79
C GLY A 358 22.82 -2.78 60.29
N ASN A 359 24.15 -2.71 60.45
CA ASN A 359 24.95 -1.59 59.94
C ASN A 359 25.06 -1.57 58.42
N VAL A 360 25.19 -2.74 57.78
CA VAL A 360 25.15 -2.84 56.30
C VAL A 360 23.77 -2.43 55.76
N LEU A 361 22.69 -2.79 56.46
CA LEU A 361 21.32 -2.40 56.11
C LEU A 361 21.09 -0.89 56.27
N ALA A 362 21.55 -0.30 57.38
CA ALA A 362 21.45 1.13 57.65
C ALA A 362 22.20 1.98 56.61
N ASP A 363 23.42 1.56 56.23
CA ASP A 363 24.21 2.24 55.20
C ASP A 363 23.55 2.14 53.81
N LYS A 364 22.96 0.98 53.48
CA LYS A 364 22.22 0.78 52.22
C LYS A 364 20.91 1.56 52.18
N LEU A 365 20.17 1.66 53.29
CA LEU A 365 18.93 2.46 53.39
C LEU A 365 19.20 3.96 53.33
N LYS A 366 20.31 4.41 53.92
CA LYS A 366 20.75 5.81 53.85
C LYS A 366 21.20 6.21 52.44
N GLN A 367 21.82 5.27 51.69
CA GLN A 367 22.10 5.44 50.26
C GLN A 367 20.84 5.34 49.39
N ALA A 368 19.81 4.59 49.80
CA ALA A 368 18.57 4.42 49.04
C ALA A 368 17.64 5.65 49.12
N ALA A 369 17.73 6.47 50.18
CA ALA A 369 16.97 7.71 50.29
C ALA A 369 17.35 8.76 49.23
N ASP A 370 18.62 8.77 48.78
CA ASP A 370 19.09 9.60 47.65
C ASP A 370 18.81 8.95 46.28
N ILE A 371 18.37 7.68 46.25
CA ILE A 371 18.14 6.87 45.04
C ILE A 371 16.69 6.33 45.04
N TRP A 372 15.71 7.15 45.41
CA TRP A 372 14.29 6.77 45.28
C TRP A 372 13.81 6.75 43.82
N SER A 373 14.66 7.14 42.85
CA SER A 373 14.42 6.97 41.41
C SER A 373 14.52 5.52 40.91
N LYS A 374 14.70 4.55 41.82
CA LYS A 374 14.66 3.11 41.54
C LYS A 374 13.85 2.43 42.64
N ALA A 375 12.52 2.45 42.51
CA ALA A 375 11.58 1.93 43.50
C ALA A 375 11.98 0.52 43.99
N SER A 376 12.10 0.34 45.31
CA SER A 376 12.44 -0.96 45.90
C SER A 376 11.19 -1.85 46.03
N PRO A 377 11.35 -3.19 45.99
CA PRO A 377 10.30 -4.16 46.30
C PRO A 377 9.59 -3.97 47.66
N GLU A 378 10.19 -3.26 48.61
CA GLU A 378 9.67 -3.00 49.95
C GLU A 378 8.58 -1.90 49.96
N ALA A 379 8.73 -0.85 49.15
CA ALA A 379 7.68 0.15 48.98
C ALA A 379 6.41 -0.48 48.38
N MET A 380 6.58 -1.40 47.42
CA MET A 380 5.48 -2.17 46.83
C MET A 380 4.82 -3.16 47.80
N LYS A 381 5.55 -3.69 48.80
CA LYS A 381 4.94 -4.50 49.87
C LYS A 381 4.02 -3.66 50.78
N LEU A 382 4.35 -2.38 51.00
CA LEU A 382 3.52 -1.47 51.80
C LEU A 382 2.28 -1.01 51.03
N LEU A 383 2.39 -0.73 49.73
CA LEU A 383 1.24 -0.35 48.89
C LEU A 383 0.18 -1.48 48.75
N LYS A 384 0.59 -2.74 48.93
CA LYS A 384 -0.35 -3.90 49.01
C LYS A 384 -1.24 -3.88 50.26
N LEU A 385 -0.96 -3.03 51.25
CA LEU A 385 -1.75 -2.90 52.47
C LEU A 385 -2.96 -1.97 52.31
N GLY A 386 -3.14 -1.34 51.13
CA GLY A 386 -4.32 -0.53 50.80
C GLY A 386 -4.06 0.98 50.78
N SER A 387 -5.13 1.75 50.55
CA SER A 387 -5.09 3.21 50.37
C SER A 387 -4.54 3.97 51.57
N GLU A 388 -4.80 3.49 52.79
CA GLU A 388 -4.28 4.10 54.03
C GLU A 388 -2.74 4.10 54.07
N ALA A 389 -2.10 3.05 53.55
CA ALA A 389 -0.64 2.96 53.48
C ALA A 389 -0.08 3.89 52.40
N ALA A 390 -0.78 4.06 51.26
CA ALA A 390 -0.38 4.99 50.22
C ALA A 390 -0.48 6.45 50.69
N ASP A 391 -1.56 6.83 51.39
CA ASP A 391 -1.73 8.17 51.98
C ASP A 391 -0.69 8.45 53.07
N ALA A 392 -0.40 7.46 53.92
CA ALA A 392 0.65 7.57 54.93
C ALA A 392 2.04 7.77 54.29
N LEU A 393 2.37 7.06 53.21
CA LEU A 393 3.62 7.23 52.47
C LEU A 393 3.71 8.62 51.83
N MET A 394 2.64 9.11 51.18
CA MET A 394 2.62 10.45 50.58
C MET A 394 2.85 11.54 51.63
N LYS A 395 2.18 11.44 52.80
CA LYS A 395 2.32 12.40 53.89
C LYS A 395 3.68 12.34 54.59
N GLN A 396 4.18 11.14 54.87
CA GLN A 396 5.42 10.94 55.62
C GLN A 396 6.65 11.37 54.83
N PHE A 397 6.64 11.18 53.51
CA PHE A 397 7.80 11.45 52.65
C PHE A 397 7.60 12.69 51.75
N ASN A 398 6.50 13.43 51.93
CA ASN A 398 6.12 14.58 51.11
C ASN A 398 6.19 14.27 49.60
N LEU A 399 5.78 13.06 49.23
CA LEU A 399 5.86 12.57 47.85
C LEU A 399 4.74 13.21 47.03
N GLN A 400 5.14 13.77 45.90
CA GLN A 400 4.17 14.17 44.88
C GLN A 400 3.49 12.92 44.31
N PRO A 401 2.15 12.89 44.18
CA PRO A 401 1.39 11.78 43.61
C PRO A 401 1.98 11.16 42.35
N GLU A 402 2.45 12.00 41.44
CA GLU A 402 2.98 11.66 40.13
C GLU A 402 4.21 10.75 40.24
N LYS A 403 5.12 11.06 41.18
CA LYS A 403 6.32 10.26 41.47
C LYS A 403 5.98 8.90 42.07
N LEU A 404 4.95 8.84 42.90
CA LEU A 404 4.48 7.58 43.47
C LEU A 404 3.81 6.70 42.41
N ILE A 405 3.05 7.29 41.48
CA ILE A 405 2.46 6.59 40.34
C ILE A 405 3.55 6.09 39.38
N SER A 406 4.54 6.92 39.03
CA SER A 406 5.69 6.51 38.20
C SER A 406 6.44 5.32 38.84
N ALA A 407 6.69 5.37 40.15
CA ALA A 407 7.31 4.27 40.89
C ALA A 407 6.48 2.97 40.86
N VAL A 408 5.15 3.08 40.96
CA VAL A 408 4.25 1.92 40.85
C VAL A 408 4.25 1.34 39.43
N LEU A 409 4.29 2.18 38.40
CA LEU A 409 4.29 1.74 37.00
C LEU A 409 5.58 1.01 36.60
N GLN A 410 6.70 1.28 37.27
CA GLN A 410 7.97 0.57 37.11
C GLN A 410 8.00 -0.80 37.84
N SER A 411 6.97 -1.15 38.61
CA SER A 411 6.91 -2.43 39.36
C SER A 411 6.52 -3.63 38.48
N THR A 412 6.46 -4.84 39.06
CA THR A 412 6.02 -6.03 38.31
C THR A 412 4.54 -5.92 37.93
N GLU A 413 4.10 -6.51 36.81
CA GLU A 413 2.68 -6.44 36.37
C GLU A 413 1.67 -6.83 37.46
N ARG A 414 2.01 -7.83 38.29
CA ARG A 414 1.19 -8.25 39.44
C ARG A 414 1.05 -7.15 40.51
N ASP A 415 2.06 -6.31 40.67
CA ASP A 415 2.12 -5.27 41.69
C ASP A 415 1.61 -3.92 41.16
N LYS A 416 1.66 -3.68 39.84
CA LYS A 416 1.15 -2.47 39.19
C LYS A 416 -0.32 -2.25 39.50
N GLU A 417 -1.17 -3.26 39.27
CA GLU A 417 -2.63 -3.15 39.42
C GLU A 417 -3.04 -2.85 40.88
N ALA A 418 -2.47 -3.58 41.84
CA ALA A 418 -2.74 -3.38 43.26
C ALA A 418 -2.20 -2.03 43.75
N GLY A 419 -0.99 -1.65 43.34
CA GLY A 419 -0.38 -0.37 43.69
C GLY A 419 -1.15 0.82 43.12
N LEU A 420 -1.55 0.76 41.84
CA LEU A 420 -2.30 1.83 41.19
C LEU A 420 -3.68 2.00 41.82
N SER A 421 -4.39 0.90 42.09
CA SER A 421 -5.68 0.98 42.80
C SER A 421 -5.54 1.58 44.20
N ALA A 422 -4.49 1.23 44.96
CA ALA A 422 -4.24 1.80 46.28
C ALA A 422 -3.90 3.30 46.23
N VAL A 423 -3.05 3.72 45.29
CA VAL A 423 -2.67 5.13 45.13
C VAL A 423 -3.84 5.96 44.63
N LEU A 424 -4.57 5.48 43.61
CA LEU A 424 -5.65 6.24 43.00
C LEU A 424 -6.88 6.39 43.90
N SER A 425 -7.16 5.40 44.76
CA SER A 425 -8.25 5.50 45.75
C SER A 425 -7.99 6.52 46.87
N CYS A 426 -6.78 7.06 46.99
CA CYS A 426 -6.47 8.17 47.92
C CYS A 426 -7.03 9.51 47.44
N PHE A 427 -7.38 9.65 46.16
CA PHE A 427 -7.93 10.88 45.60
C PHE A 427 -9.47 10.86 45.66
N GLN A 428 -10.03 11.24 46.81
CA GLN A 428 -11.48 11.38 46.98
C GLN A 428 -12.05 12.64 46.29
N ASP A 429 -11.22 13.65 46.05
CA ASP A 429 -11.58 14.87 45.33
C ASP A 429 -11.36 14.69 43.83
N GLN A 430 -12.45 14.78 43.06
CA GLN A 430 -12.44 14.63 41.63
C GLN A 430 -11.59 15.72 40.93
N ALA A 431 -11.53 16.94 41.46
CA ALA A 431 -10.72 18.02 40.88
C ALA A 431 -9.22 17.74 41.06
N ARG A 432 -8.83 17.28 42.25
CA ARG A 432 -7.45 16.86 42.56
C ARG A 432 -7.02 15.64 41.75
N LEU A 433 -7.93 14.68 41.53
CA LEU A 433 -7.68 13.53 40.66
C LEU A 433 -7.41 13.96 39.21
N GLU A 434 -8.16 14.92 38.67
CA GLU A 434 -7.90 15.44 37.31
C GLU A 434 -6.57 16.20 37.20
N GLN A 435 -6.23 16.99 38.22
CA GLN A 435 -4.92 17.66 38.27
C GLN A 435 -3.78 16.64 38.25
N VAL A 436 -3.86 15.60 39.10
CA VAL A 436 -2.86 14.53 39.19
C VAL A 436 -2.81 13.70 37.91
N LYS A 437 -3.94 13.43 37.24
CA LYS A 437 -3.95 12.73 35.94
C LYS A 437 -3.14 13.48 34.89
N ASN A 438 -3.41 14.77 34.72
CA ASN A 438 -2.77 15.58 33.68
C ASN A 438 -1.28 15.79 33.97
N SER A 439 -0.89 16.07 35.21
CA SER A 439 0.52 16.18 35.60
C SER A 439 1.26 14.84 35.47
N THR A 440 0.64 13.73 35.88
CA THR A 440 1.22 12.39 35.79
C THR A 440 1.45 11.95 34.34
N ILE A 441 0.51 12.20 33.43
CA ILE A 441 0.69 11.86 32.00
C ILE A 441 1.89 12.59 31.42
N LEU A 442 2.06 13.88 31.77
CA LEU A 442 3.19 14.68 31.32
C LEU A 442 4.52 14.25 31.94
N GLU A 443 4.55 13.88 33.22
CA GLU A 443 5.75 13.32 33.85
C GLU A 443 6.10 11.94 33.28
N LEU A 444 5.12 11.04 33.13
CA LEU A 444 5.33 9.72 32.55
C LEU A 444 5.84 9.81 31.12
N TYR A 445 5.36 10.76 30.32
CA TYR A 445 5.90 10.94 28.98
C TYR A 445 7.38 11.35 28.99
N LYS A 446 7.74 12.30 29.86
CA LYS A 446 9.11 12.81 29.99
C LYS A 446 10.08 11.75 30.51
N GLU A 447 9.63 10.87 31.39
CA GLU A 447 10.46 9.83 32.01
C GLU A 447 10.48 8.53 31.18
N GLU A 448 9.31 7.98 30.85
CA GLU A 448 9.14 6.70 30.11
C GLU A 448 7.78 6.63 29.41
N ALA A 449 7.66 7.13 28.17
CA ALA A 449 6.41 7.15 27.39
C ALA A 449 5.66 5.80 27.31
N GLN A 450 6.37 4.67 27.42
CA GLN A 450 5.77 3.32 27.45
C GLN A 450 4.87 3.07 28.67
N GLN A 451 5.02 3.84 29.76
CA GLN A 451 4.25 3.69 31.00
C GLN A 451 2.87 4.37 30.94
N ILE A 452 2.63 5.24 29.95
CA ILE A 452 1.34 5.92 29.76
C ILE A 452 0.23 4.90 29.46
N GLN A 453 0.52 3.91 28.62
CA GLN A 453 -0.47 2.92 28.20
C GLN A 453 -0.99 2.06 29.38
N PRO A 454 -0.12 1.41 30.20
CA PRO A 454 -0.57 0.71 31.40
C PRO A 454 -1.34 1.59 32.39
N PHE A 455 -0.90 2.84 32.59
CA PHE A 455 -1.55 3.79 33.50
C PHE A 455 -3.00 4.09 33.07
N LEU A 456 -3.18 4.46 31.80
CA LEU A 456 -4.49 4.78 31.24
C LEU A 456 -5.41 3.57 31.20
N ARG A 457 -4.88 2.39 30.84
CA ARG A 457 -5.65 1.13 30.86
C ARG A 457 -6.20 0.83 32.25
N HIS A 458 -5.41 1.04 33.30
CA HIS A 458 -5.86 0.89 34.69
C HIS A 458 -6.91 1.92 35.09
N LEU A 459 -6.72 3.19 34.68
CA LEU A 459 -7.70 4.25 34.92
C LEU A 459 -9.07 3.96 34.28
N PHE A 460 -9.10 3.42 33.07
CA PHE A 460 -10.34 3.03 32.42
C PHE A 460 -10.99 1.80 33.08
N LYS A 461 -10.21 0.76 33.40
CA LYS A 461 -10.72 -0.45 34.07
C LYS A 461 -11.30 -0.20 35.46
N SER A 462 -10.69 0.72 36.21
CA SER A 462 -11.15 1.10 37.54
C SER A 462 -12.36 2.03 37.55
N GLY A 463 -12.81 2.51 36.37
CA GLY A 463 -13.88 3.50 36.25
C GLY A 463 -13.50 4.91 36.72
N LEU A 464 -12.23 5.13 37.11
CA LEU A 464 -11.73 6.40 37.62
C LEU A 464 -11.47 7.43 36.52
N ALA A 465 -11.23 6.98 35.28
CA ALA A 465 -11.39 7.80 34.09
C ALA A 465 -12.72 7.45 33.43
N SER A 466 -13.66 8.39 33.42
CA SER A 466 -14.87 8.21 32.63
C SER A 466 -14.54 8.43 31.16
N LEU A 467 -15.14 7.63 30.29
CA LEU A 467 -15.06 7.82 28.84
C LEU A 467 -15.56 9.22 28.42
N HIS A 468 -16.31 9.94 29.27
CA HIS A 468 -16.74 11.33 29.00
C HIS A 468 -15.63 12.37 29.15
N LYS A 469 -14.45 12.00 29.68
CA LYS A 469 -13.30 12.90 29.85
C LYS A 469 -12.14 12.60 28.91
N LEU A 470 -12.33 11.73 27.91
CA LEU A 470 -11.32 11.40 26.89
C LEU A 470 -10.75 12.64 26.19
N GLU A 471 -11.59 13.65 25.99
CA GLU A 471 -11.21 14.92 25.36
C GLU A 471 -10.06 15.60 26.10
N SER A 472 -10.13 15.67 27.43
CA SER A 472 -9.07 16.27 28.25
C SER A 472 -7.72 15.56 28.10
N LEU A 473 -7.72 14.23 27.88
CA LEU A 473 -6.50 13.45 27.66
C LEU A 473 -5.89 13.73 26.28
N PHE A 474 -6.72 13.93 25.25
CA PHE A 474 -6.25 14.35 23.93
C PHE A 474 -5.76 15.81 23.95
N GLU A 475 -6.43 16.70 24.69
CA GLU A 475 -6.03 18.10 24.87
C GLU A 475 -4.68 18.25 25.57
N VAL A 476 -4.34 17.35 26.51
CA VAL A 476 -2.99 17.31 27.11
C VAL A 476 -1.92 17.15 26.04
N SER A 477 -2.18 16.33 25.02
CA SER A 477 -1.25 16.11 23.90
C SER A 477 -1.12 17.37 23.02
N LEU A 478 -2.23 18.06 22.74
CA LEU A 478 -2.25 19.27 21.91
C LEU A 478 -1.37 20.40 22.49
N ASN A 479 -1.31 20.49 23.81
CA ASN A 479 -0.54 21.52 24.52
C ASN A 479 0.97 21.21 24.65
N GLN A 480 1.46 20.08 24.13
CA GLN A 480 2.88 19.73 24.18
C GLN A 480 3.66 20.13 22.92
N PRO A 481 5.01 20.26 23.02
CA PRO A 481 5.88 20.45 21.86
C PRO A 481 5.68 19.34 20.82
N ALA A 482 5.85 19.65 19.52
CA ALA A 482 5.55 18.73 18.42
C ALA A 482 6.29 17.39 18.50
N ARG A 483 7.55 17.39 18.97
CA ARG A 483 8.36 16.17 19.15
C ARG A 483 7.73 15.18 20.12
N ASP A 484 7.00 15.71 21.10
CA ASP A 484 6.43 14.95 22.22
C ASP A 484 4.96 14.57 21.95
N ARG A 485 4.27 15.40 21.16
CA ARG A 485 2.84 15.28 20.85
C ARG A 485 2.46 13.95 20.20
N ASP A 486 3.15 13.53 19.14
CA ASP A 486 2.82 12.29 18.40
C ASP A 486 2.98 11.05 19.28
N GLY A 487 4.02 11.04 20.11
CA GLY A 487 4.31 9.95 21.04
C GLY A 487 3.25 9.86 22.14
N ILE A 488 2.90 10.99 22.78
CA ILE A 488 1.85 11.03 23.80
C ILE A 488 0.52 10.59 23.19
N PHE A 489 0.14 11.16 22.05
CA PHE A 489 -1.12 10.83 21.42
C PHE A 489 -1.18 9.35 21.03
N SER A 490 -0.14 8.80 20.43
CA SER A 490 -0.10 7.37 20.06
C SER A 490 -0.23 6.47 21.28
N SER A 491 0.43 6.79 22.41
CA SER A 491 0.31 6.04 23.66
C SER A 491 -1.08 6.15 24.29
N VAL A 492 -1.68 7.35 24.28
CA VAL A 492 -3.05 7.60 24.74
C VAL A 492 -4.05 6.82 23.87
N PHE A 493 -3.92 6.93 22.55
CA PHE A 493 -4.76 6.26 21.57
C PHE A 493 -4.70 4.74 21.70
N LYS A 494 -3.50 4.18 21.87
CA LYS A 494 -3.31 2.75 22.10
C LYS A 494 -3.96 2.27 23.40
N ALA A 495 -3.88 3.06 24.47
CA ALA A 495 -4.55 2.70 25.73
C ALA A 495 -6.08 2.69 25.60
N ILE A 496 -6.63 3.66 24.87
CA ILE A 496 -8.05 3.76 24.55
C ILE A 496 -8.47 2.57 23.68
N TRP A 497 -7.63 2.21 22.71
CA TRP A 497 -7.84 1.05 21.85
C TRP A 497 -7.91 -0.25 22.63
N ASP A 498 -6.91 -0.53 23.48
CA ASP A 498 -6.86 -1.76 24.27
C ASP A 498 -8.09 -1.88 25.17
N PHE A 499 -8.51 -0.76 25.78
CA PHE A 499 -9.74 -0.73 26.56
C PHE A 499 -10.99 -1.00 25.70
N GLY A 500 -11.04 -0.40 24.50
CA GLY A 500 -12.09 -0.64 23.51
C GLY A 500 -12.18 -2.11 23.09
N ALA A 501 -11.04 -2.75 22.85
CA ALA A 501 -10.95 -4.15 22.44
C ALA A 501 -11.28 -5.15 23.57
N GLU A 502 -11.05 -4.78 24.83
CA GLU A 502 -11.34 -5.63 25.99
C GLU A 502 -12.80 -5.59 26.45
N THR A 503 -13.59 -4.62 25.98
CA THR A 503 -14.97 -4.43 26.43
C THR A 503 -15.94 -4.62 25.27
N GLU A 504 -17.00 -5.41 25.49
CA GLU A 504 -17.96 -5.84 24.46
C GLU A 504 -18.62 -4.69 23.68
N ASN A 505 -18.67 -3.47 24.27
CA ASN A 505 -19.21 -2.25 23.66
C ASN A 505 -18.25 -1.05 23.77
N GLY A 506 -16.95 -1.31 23.96
CA GLY A 506 -15.96 -0.28 24.23
C GLY A 506 -15.83 0.73 23.10
N PHE A 507 -15.66 0.23 21.87
CA PHE A 507 -15.55 1.08 20.69
C PHE A 507 -16.83 1.86 20.39
N ASP A 508 -18.02 1.31 20.62
CA ASP A 508 -19.29 2.03 20.46
C ASP A 508 -19.40 3.25 21.37
N THR A 509 -18.75 3.21 22.53
CA THR A 509 -18.75 4.33 23.48
C THR A 509 -17.65 5.35 23.19
N ILE A 510 -16.49 4.88 22.71
CA ILE A 510 -15.31 5.70 22.42
C ILE A 510 -15.46 6.46 21.11
N MET A 511 -15.95 5.78 20.07
CA MET A 511 -15.87 6.27 18.70
C MET A 511 -16.63 7.59 18.46
N PRO A 512 -17.88 7.77 18.94
CA PRO A 512 -18.57 9.05 18.79
C PRO A 512 -17.79 10.22 19.38
N LYS A 513 -17.11 10.01 20.52
CA LYS A 513 -16.34 11.05 21.23
C LYS A 513 -15.03 11.36 20.54
N LEU A 514 -14.35 10.34 20.04
CA LEU A 514 -13.14 10.50 19.24
C LEU A 514 -13.46 11.32 17.97
N LEU A 515 -14.54 10.98 17.27
CA LEU A 515 -14.94 11.69 16.06
C LEU A 515 -15.43 13.11 16.35
N ASP A 516 -16.19 13.31 17.43
CA ASP A 516 -16.59 14.65 17.86
C ASP A 516 -15.38 15.53 18.25
N TRP A 517 -14.35 14.95 18.86
CA TRP A 517 -13.08 15.61 19.10
C TRP A 517 -12.35 15.95 17.78
N VAL A 518 -12.29 15.04 16.81
CA VAL A 518 -11.73 15.31 15.48
C VAL A 518 -12.51 16.43 14.77
N ARG A 519 -13.84 16.41 14.81
CA ARG A 519 -14.70 17.46 14.21
C ARG A 519 -14.43 18.82 14.85
N ARG A 520 -14.47 18.93 16.18
CA ARG A 520 -14.22 20.21 16.89
C ARG A 520 -12.81 20.75 16.69
N THR A 521 -11.81 19.87 16.58
CA THR A 521 -10.43 20.28 16.29
C THR A 521 -10.23 20.69 14.83
N ASN A 522 -11.16 20.31 13.94
CA ASN A 522 -11.20 20.75 12.55
C ASN A 522 -12.03 22.04 12.35
N GLU A 523 -13.14 22.20 13.08
CA GLU A 523 -14.05 23.35 12.97
C GLU A 523 -13.50 24.64 13.54
N LYS A 524 -12.70 24.56 14.61
CA LYS A 524 -12.10 25.76 15.17
C LYS A 524 -10.85 26.09 14.35
N ASP A 525 -10.61 27.38 14.08
CA ASP A 525 -9.35 27.97 13.59
C ASP A 525 -8.15 27.73 14.56
N PHE A 526 -8.13 26.63 15.31
CA PHE A 526 -7.09 26.22 16.24
C PHE A 526 -5.85 25.64 15.55
N ALA A 527 -5.72 25.75 14.24
CA ALA A 527 -4.54 25.30 13.53
C ALA A 527 -3.51 26.46 13.43
N PRO A 528 -2.44 26.49 14.25
CA PRO A 528 -1.16 26.62 13.60
C PRO A 528 -1.09 25.43 12.64
N VAL A 529 -1.18 25.72 11.33
CA VAL A 529 -0.86 24.73 10.31
C VAL A 529 0.44 24.07 10.76
N VAL A 530 0.46 22.74 10.67
CA VAL A 530 1.61 21.88 11.04
C VAL A 530 2.96 22.39 10.47
N ASP A 531 2.91 23.29 9.49
CA ASP A 531 3.99 24.04 8.85
C ASP A 531 4.99 24.74 9.78
N ASP A 532 4.59 25.27 10.95
CA ASP A 532 5.55 25.97 11.84
C ASP A 532 6.28 25.03 12.82
N PHE A 533 5.82 23.78 12.95
CA PHE A 533 6.18 22.94 14.10
C PHE A 533 6.80 21.58 13.77
N LEU A 534 6.86 21.19 12.49
CA LEU A 534 7.56 19.98 12.07
C LEU A 534 8.99 20.26 11.58
N LEU A 535 9.89 19.33 11.92
CA LEU A 535 11.22 19.26 11.33
C LEU A 535 11.10 19.18 9.78
N PRO A 536 12.06 19.74 9.01
CA PRO A 536 12.05 19.77 7.54
C PRO A 536 11.85 18.42 6.83
N GLU A 537 11.96 17.31 7.57
CA GLU A 537 11.96 15.94 7.09
C GLU A 537 10.55 15.33 6.92
N ASN A 538 9.48 15.96 7.41
CA ASN A 538 8.13 15.38 7.38
C ASN A 538 7.12 16.28 6.64
N LYS A 539 7.42 16.58 5.37
CA LYS A 539 6.61 17.44 4.50
C LYS A 539 5.19 16.91 4.26
N ASP A 540 5.00 15.60 4.38
CA ASP A 540 3.75 14.91 4.05
C ASP A 540 2.59 15.19 5.02
N ALA A 541 2.88 15.66 6.24
CA ALA A 541 1.87 15.96 7.26
C ALA A 541 1.35 17.41 7.22
N ALA A 542 1.98 18.26 6.42
CA ALA A 542 1.68 19.69 6.41
C ALA A 542 0.34 19.99 5.72
N GLY A 543 -0.53 20.72 6.42
CA GLY A 543 -1.89 21.07 5.99
C GLY A 543 -2.98 20.11 6.47
N VAL A 544 -2.63 18.93 6.99
CA VAL A 544 -3.62 18.02 7.59
C VAL A 544 -4.11 18.61 8.91
N PRO A 545 -5.43 18.70 9.15
CA PRO A 545 -5.96 19.14 10.45
C PRO A 545 -5.34 18.33 11.59
N LEU A 546 -4.88 19.00 12.65
CA LEU A 546 -4.07 18.37 13.69
C LEU A 546 -4.78 17.16 14.33
N GLY A 547 -6.09 17.24 14.56
CA GLY A 547 -6.86 16.12 15.08
C GLY A 547 -6.84 14.89 14.17
N VAL A 548 -6.92 15.10 12.85
CA VAL A 548 -6.87 14.02 11.84
C VAL A 548 -5.46 13.44 11.72
N HIS A 549 -4.43 14.30 11.74
CA HIS A 549 -3.04 13.87 11.75
C HIS A 549 -2.75 12.96 12.94
N LEU A 550 -3.13 13.41 14.14
CA LEU A 550 -2.93 12.66 15.37
C LEU A 550 -3.68 11.34 15.35
N LEU A 551 -4.95 11.34 14.93
CA LEU A 551 -5.74 10.12 14.75
C LEU A 551 -5.00 9.11 13.85
N GLY A 552 -4.50 9.57 12.70
CA GLY A 552 -3.75 8.70 11.81
C GLY A 552 -2.42 8.22 12.36
N LYS A 553 -1.72 9.01 13.18
CA LYS A 553 -0.56 8.53 13.96
C LYS A 553 -0.94 7.47 14.98
N GLY A 554 -2.06 7.66 15.68
CA GLY A 554 -2.63 6.68 16.59
C GLY A 554 -2.91 5.35 15.91
N VAL A 555 -3.57 5.37 14.76
CA VAL A 555 -3.83 4.14 13.99
C VAL A 555 -2.55 3.58 13.39
N GLN A 556 -1.63 4.40 12.87
CA GLN A 556 -0.32 3.95 12.39
C GLN A 556 0.46 3.21 13.47
N ALA A 557 0.43 3.70 14.73
CA ALA A 557 1.07 3.04 15.86
C ALA A 557 0.46 1.66 16.14
N LEU A 558 -0.87 1.53 16.05
CA LEU A 558 -1.53 0.23 16.13
C LEU A 558 -1.15 -0.70 14.98
N MET A 559 -1.04 -0.14 13.77
CA MET A 559 -0.65 -0.91 12.60
C MET A 559 0.80 -1.39 12.68
N SER A 560 1.71 -0.62 13.26
CA SER A 560 3.09 -1.10 13.46
C SER A 560 3.16 -2.32 14.40
N ASP A 561 2.13 -2.52 15.22
CA ASP A 561 1.98 -3.67 16.11
C ASP A 561 1.19 -4.83 15.48
N PHE A 562 0.96 -4.87 14.15
CA PHE A 562 0.11 -5.84 13.41
C PHE A 562 0.42 -7.35 13.61
N ASN A 563 1.41 -7.71 14.43
CA ASN A 563 1.45 -9.05 15.01
C ASN A 563 0.31 -9.29 16.04
N GLY A 564 -0.42 -8.24 16.41
CA GLY A 564 -1.57 -8.23 17.31
C GLY A 564 -2.91 -8.55 16.64
N ASP A 565 -3.95 -8.60 17.47
CA ASP A 565 -5.30 -9.07 17.18
C ASP A 565 -5.96 -8.38 15.97
N ARG A 566 -5.94 -9.07 14.83
CA ARG A 566 -6.61 -8.63 13.59
C ARG A 566 -8.11 -8.39 13.79
N ALA A 567 -8.77 -9.15 14.67
CA ALA A 567 -10.19 -9.00 14.92
C ALA A 567 -10.51 -7.65 15.58
N ALA A 568 -9.67 -7.20 16.53
CA ALA A 568 -9.80 -5.87 17.13
C ALA A 568 -9.62 -4.75 16.10
N THR A 569 -8.70 -4.93 15.14
CA THR A 569 -8.46 -3.94 14.07
C THR A 569 -9.62 -3.85 13.10
N ASP A 570 -10.12 -5.00 12.64
CA ASP A 570 -11.29 -5.06 11.76
C ASP A 570 -12.53 -4.48 12.47
N HIS A 571 -12.70 -4.76 13.76
CA HIS A 571 -13.81 -4.24 14.56
C HIS A 571 -13.73 -2.73 14.80
N PHE A 572 -12.54 -2.19 15.10
CA PHE A 572 -12.37 -0.74 15.16
C PHE A 572 -12.66 -0.09 13.81
N ALA A 573 -12.14 -0.65 12.71
CA ALA A 573 -12.37 -0.08 11.38
C ALA A 573 -13.86 -0.05 11.06
N GLU A 574 -14.58 -1.13 11.38
CA GLU A 574 -16.04 -1.21 11.27
C GLU A 574 -16.73 -0.13 12.10
N LYS A 575 -16.41 0.00 13.40
CA LYS A 575 -17.02 1.01 14.29
C LYS A 575 -16.69 2.43 13.89
N PHE A 576 -15.46 2.67 13.46
CA PHE A 576 -15.02 3.96 12.93
C PHE A 576 -15.86 4.35 11.71
N PHE A 577 -16.09 3.42 10.78
CA PHE A 577 -16.97 3.65 9.63
C PHE A 577 -18.45 3.83 9.97
N GLN A 578 -18.94 3.16 11.01
CA GLN A 578 -20.32 3.31 11.47
C GLN A 578 -20.58 4.70 12.03
N HIS A 579 -19.60 5.29 12.72
CA HIS A 579 -19.76 6.58 13.41
C HIS A 579 -19.27 7.81 12.62
N LEU A 580 -18.50 7.61 11.55
CA LEU A 580 -18.13 8.67 10.60
C LEU A 580 -18.98 8.54 9.33
N PRO A 581 -20.20 9.12 9.30
CA PRO A 581 -21.00 9.15 8.08
C PRO A 581 -20.18 9.68 6.89
N LEU A 582 -20.54 9.26 5.69
CA LEU A 582 -19.84 9.64 4.46
C LEU A 582 -20.64 10.67 3.66
N ASN A 583 -21.66 11.22 4.29
CA ASN A 583 -22.68 12.05 3.65
C ASN A 583 -22.43 13.54 3.89
N ASP A 584 -21.58 13.91 4.85
CA ASP A 584 -21.18 15.28 5.14
C ASP A 584 -19.83 15.63 4.50
N GLU A 585 -19.69 16.85 3.99
CA GLU A 585 -18.47 17.34 3.33
C GLU A 585 -17.28 17.31 4.30
N THR A 586 -17.48 17.72 5.56
CA THR A 586 -16.46 17.72 6.61
C THR A 586 -15.93 16.30 6.88
N GLU A 587 -16.83 15.32 6.89
CA GLU A 587 -16.48 13.93 7.14
C GLU A 587 -15.72 13.32 5.96
N GLN A 588 -16.13 13.64 4.73
CA GLN A 588 -15.37 13.27 3.54
C GLN A 588 -13.96 13.87 3.56
N GLU A 589 -13.78 15.12 3.98
CA GLU A 589 -12.46 15.73 4.13
C GLU A 589 -11.60 14.99 5.18
N ILE A 590 -12.17 14.67 6.34
CA ILE A 590 -11.49 13.85 7.36
C ILE A 590 -11.03 12.52 6.74
N TRP A 591 -11.89 11.86 5.97
CA TRP A 591 -11.56 10.61 5.29
C TRP A 591 -10.44 10.76 4.26
N LEU A 592 -10.50 11.80 3.43
CA LEU A 592 -9.45 12.07 2.44
C LEU A 592 -8.10 12.30 3.11
N HIS A 593 -8.08 12.99 4.24
CA HIS A 593 -6.86 13.17 5.03
C HIS A 593 -6.38 11.87 5.66
N LEU A 594 -7.28 11.04 6.22
CA LEU A 594 -6.90 9.75 6.80
C LEU A 594 -6.36 8.79 5.74
N ALA A 595 -6.96 8.76 4.56
CA ALA A 595 -6.58 7.84 3.50
C ALA A 595 -5.21 8.19 2.88
N LYS A 596 -4.77 9.46 2.97
CA LYS A 596 -3.41 9.90 2.62
C LYS A 596 -2.33 9.39 3.58
N ILE A 597 -2.70 8.87 4.76
CA ILE A 597 -1.73 8.37 5.74
C ILE A 597 -1.33 6.93 5.38
N PRO A 598 -0.03 6.62 5.21
CA PRO A 598 0.41 5.29 4.79
C PRO A 598 -0.14 4.17 5.67
N GLY A 599 -0.73 3.15 5.05
CA GLY A 599 -1.33 2.00 5.72
C GLY A 599 -2.81 2.15 6.06
N MET A 600 -3.27 3.37 6.37
CA MET A 600 -4.67 3.64 6.75
C MET A 600 -5.65 3.23 5.68
N LEU A 601 -5.34 3.60 4.43
CA LEU A 601 -6.14 3.21 3.29
C LEU A 601 -6.37 1.69 3.26
N PHE A 602 -5.38 0.85 3.54
CA PHE A 602 -5.58 -0.61 3.48
C PHE A 602 -6.51 -1.13 4.58
N VAL A 603 -6.44 -0.54 5.77
CA VAL A 603 -7.35 -0.87 6.89
C VAL A 603 -8.78 -0.53 6.51
N PHE A 604 -8.97 0.69 6.00
CA PHE A 604 -10.30 1.23 5.75
C PHE A 604 -10.89 0.83 4.41
N LEU A 605 -10.08 0.59 3.38
CA LEU A 605 -10.55 0.26 2.03
C LEU A 605 -11.49 -0.95 2.07
N SER A 606 -11.18 -2.00 2.82
CA SER A 606 -12.06 -3.17 2.95
C SER A 606 -13.47 -2.79 3.45
N GLN A 607 -13.55 -1.89 4.43
CA GLN A 607 -14.80 -1.41 5.00
C GLN A 607 -15.49 -0.37 4.10
N MET A 608 -14.74 0.44 3.36
CA MET A 608 -15.28 1.33 2.33
C MET A 608 -15.92 0.54 1.20
N LEU A 609 -15.22 -0.48 0.71
CA LEU A 609 -15.72 -1.36 -0.32
C LEU A 609 -16.95 -2.10 0.22
N LEU A 610 -16.92 -2.61 1.45
CA LEU A 610 -18.09 -3.20 2.09
C LEU A 610 -19.25 -2.21 2.19
N LYS A 611 -18.99 -0.95 2.59
CA LYS A 611 -20.00 0.09 2.65
C LYS A 611 -20.60 0.40 1.28
N ALA A 612 -19.78 0.47 0.24
CA ALA A 612 -20.23 0.62 -1.14
C ALA A 612 -20.96 -0.63 -1.65
N VAL A 613 -20.61 -1.83 -1.17
CA VAL A 613 -21.34 -3.08 -1.44
C VAL A 613 -22.75 -3.02 -0.85
N VAL A 614 -22.87 -2.55 0.39
CA VAL A 614 -24.14 -2.50 1.13
C VAL A 614 -25.01 -1.31 0.79
N THR A 615 -24.44 -0.30 0.14
CA THR A 615 -25.19 0.86 -0.32
C THR A 615 -25.69 0.57 -1.75
N PRO A 616 -27.01 0.47 -1.97
CA PRO A 616 -27.54 0.15 -3.29
C PRO A 616 -27.32 1.34 -4.24
N MET A 617 -26.75 1.08 -5.42
CA MET A 617 -26.67 2.10 -6.47
C MET A 617 -28.06 2.44 -6.97
N LYS A 618 -28.45 3.72 -6.91
CA LYS A 618 -29.80 4.12 -7.33
C LYS A 618 -30.00 4.04 -8.84
N VAL A 619 -28.92 4.00 -9.63
CA VAL A 619 -29.00 3.80 -11.09
C VAL A 619 -29.75 2.51 -11.46
N PHE A 620 -29.67 1.44 -10.67
CA PHE A 620 -30.42 0.22 -10.96
C PHE A 620 -31.94 0.43 -10.87
N GLN A 621 -32.39 1.43 -10.10
CA GLN A 621 -33.80 1.81 -10.03
C GLN A 621 -34.27 2.54 -11.28
N TRP A 622 -33.36 2.97 -12.15
CA TRP A 622 -33.69 3.64 -13.41
C TRP A 622 -34.15 2.63 -14.46
N ILE A 623 -33.77 1.36 -14.31
CA ILE A 623 -34.07 0.27 -15.24
C ILE A 623 -35.58 0.12 -15.44
N GLY A 624 -36.02 0.40 -16.66
CA GLY A 624 -37.41 0.35 -17.07
C GLY A 624 -38.27 1.52 -16.60
N LYS A 625 -37.67 2.59 -16.07
CA LYS A 625 -38.35 3.86 -15.82
C LYS A 625 -38.18 4.80 -17.02
N ASP A 626 -39.11 5.75 -17.12
CA ASP A 626 -38.94 6.93 -17.97
C ASP A 626 -37.87 7.84 -17.36
N ALA A 627 -36.88 8.22 -18.16
CA ALA A 627 -35.80 9.12 -17.76
C ALA A 627 -36.28 10.41 -17.05
N LYS A 628 -37.44 10.97 -17.43
CA LYS A 628 -38.03 12.19 -16.84
C LYS A 628 -38.65 11.97 -15.46
N THR A 629 -38.89 10.71 -15.09
CA THR A 629 -39.51 10.29 -13.82
C THR A 629 -38.50 9.78 -12.81
N ILE A 630 -37.22 9.73 -13.19
CA ILE A 630 -36.16 9.25 -12.32
C ILE A 630 -35.96 10.23 -11.16
N GLU A 631 -35.84 9.65 -9.97
CA GLU A 631 -35.48 10.33 -8.73
C GLU A 631 -34.14 9.75 -8.25
N GLN A 632 -33.30 10.61 -7.67
CA GLN A 632 -32.04 10.22 -7.05
C GLN A 632 -31.92 10.88 -5.68
N LYS A 633 -31.53 10.10 -4.67
CA LYS A 633 -31.62 10.50 -3.26
C LYS A 633 -33.05 10.93 -2.90
N ASP A 634 -33.24 12.19 -2.56
CA ASP A 634 -34.50 12.83 -2.15
C ASP A 634 -34.91 13.94 -3.13
N ARG A 635 -34.33 13.96 -4.34
CA ARG A 635 -34.63 14.96 -5.37
C ARG A 635 -34.95 14.32 -6.73
N LYS A 636 -35.82 14.99 -7.48
CA LYS A 636 -36.06 14.67 -8.89
C LYS A 636 -34.82 15.03 -9.71
N LEU A 637 -34.47 14.19 -10.69
CA LEU A 637 -33.40 14.51 -11.62
C LEU A 637 -33.75 15.75 -12.46
N ALA A 638 -32.78 16.63 -12.62
CA ALA A 638 -32.79 17.73 -13.55
C ALA A 638 -32.56 17.19 -14.96
N VAL A 639 -33.64 16.98 -15.71
CA VAL A 639 -33.60 16.50 -17.09
C VAL A 639 -33.93 17.63 -18.04
N LYS A 640 -33.09 17.83 -19.08
CA LYS A 640 -33.37 18.77 -20.18
C LYS A 640 -33.44 18.03 -21.50
N VAL A 641 -34.58 18.18 -22.17
CA VAL A 641 -34.77 17.73 -23.56
C VAL A 641 -34.36 18.89 -24.48
N LEU A 642 -33.50 18.59 -25.46
CA LEU A 642 -32.99 19.52 -26.46
C LEU A 642 -33.78 19.37 -27.78
N ASP A 643 -33.52 20.24 -28.73
CA ASP A 643 -34.15 20.17 -30.05
C ASP A 643 -33.57 19.00 -30.87
N PRO A 644 -34.34 18.37 -31.76
CA PRO A 644 -33.78 17.35 -32.63
C PRO A 644 -32.72 17.96 -33.57
N PRO A 645 -31.67 17.20 -33.95
CA PRO A 645 -30.75 17.64 -34.99
C PRO A 645 -31.50 17.76 -36.31
N ASP A 646 -31.41 18.93 -36.94
CA ASP A 646 -32.15 19.29 -38.15
C ASP A 646 -31.30 20.20 -39.03
N GLU A 647 -31.04 19.76 -40.27
CA GLU A 647 -30.25 20.48 -41.27
C GLU A 647 -30.91 21.80 -41.68
N LYS A 648 -32.25 21.86 -41.76
CA LYS A 648 -32.98 23.07 -42.17
C LYS A 648 -33.00 24.13 -41.08
N LEU A 649 -32.98 23.69 -39.82
CA LEU A 649 -32.92 24.58 -38.65
C LEU A 649 -31.48 24.88 -38.20
N ASP A 650 -30.49 24.34 -38.90
CA ASP A 650 -29.06 24.41 -38.55
C ASP A 650 -28.76 23.91 -37.13
N CYS A 651 -29.57 22.97 -36.62
CA CYS A 651 -29.46 22.45 -35.27
C CYS A 651 -28.39 21.34 -35.22
N LYS A 652 -27.24 21.64 -34.60
CA LYS A 652 -26.07 20.76 -34.50
C LYS A 652 -25.54 20.74 -33.07
N TYR A 653 -24.85 19.67 -32.71
CA TYR A 653 -24.28 19.48 -31.38
C TYR A 653 -22.81 19.08 -31.43
N VAL A 654 -22.03 19.62 -30.50
CA VAL A 654 -20.72 19.06 -30.11
C VAL A 654 -20.78 18.72 -28.64
N ILE A 655 -20.31 17.53 -28.28
CA ILE A 655 -20.38 17.00 -26.93
C ILE A 655 -18.96 16.65 -26.49
N LEU A 656 -18.54 17.28 -25.40
CA LEU A 656 -17.21 17.21 -24.79
C LEU A 656 -17.39 16.73 -23.35
N SER A 657 -16.38 16.17 -22.69
CA SER A 657 -16.48 15.67 -21.32
C SER A 657 -15.11 15.55 -20.66
N ASP A 658 -15.06 15.44 -19.33
CA ASP A 658 -13.81 15.28 -18.57
C ASP A 658 -12.80 16.35 -18.97
N ILE A 659 -13.20 17.61 -18.82
CA ILE A 659 -12.40 18.78 -19.16
C ILE A 659 -11.47 19.15 -18.01
N HIS A 660 -11.95 19.01 -16.76
CA HIS A 660 -11.17 19.16 -15.52
C HIS A 660 -10.32 20.44 -15.46
N ARG A 661 -10.96 21.59 -15.66
CA ARG A 661 -10.31 22.90 -15.51
C ARG A 661 -9.70 23.02 -14.11
N ASP A 662 -8.39 23.20 -14.08
CA ASP A 662 -7.54 23.20 -12.89
C ASP A 662 -7.27 24.63 -12.36
N VAL A 663 -6.49 24.77 -11.29
CA VAL A 663 -5.96 26.07 -10.82
C VAL A 663 -4.44 26.12 -10.98
N PRO A 664 -3.80 27.30 -11.06
CA PRO A 664 -2.34 27.40 -11.21
C PRO A 664 -1.57 26.77 -10.04
N GLU A 665 -2.21 26.56 -8.88
CA GLU A 665 -1.57 25.84 -7.77
C GLU A 665 -1.38 24.34 -8.03
N ASP A 666 -2.08 23.79 -9.02
CA ASP A 666 -2.02 22.38 -9.42
C ASP A 666 -0.77 22.06 -10.26
N ASP A 667 -0.09 23.08 -10.78
CA ASP A 667 1.20 22.96 -11.47
C ASP A 667 2.34 22.45 -10.55
N VAL A 668 2.18 22.52 -9.21
CA VAL A 668 3.33 22.49 -8.27
C VAL A 668 3.15 21.56 -7.07
N VAL A 669 2.43 20.45 -7.22
CA VAL A 669 2.14 19.52 -6.11
C VAL A 669 3.42 18.89 -5.55
N ASP A 670 4.30 18.49 -6.47
CA ASP A 670 5.68 18.09 -6.24
C ASP A 670 6.38 18.23 -7.59
N GLU A 671 7.48 18.98 -7.66
CA GLU A 671 8.26 19.21 -8.89
C GLU A 671 8.70 17.90 -9.57
N HIS A 672 8.56 16.75 -8.91
CA HIS A 672 9.12 15.48 -9.32
C HIS A 672 8.12 14.33 -9.49
N PHE A 673 6.84 14.47 -9.11
CA PHE A 673 5.94 13.29 -9.07
C PHE A 673 4.54 13.46 -9.66
N PHE A 674 3.85 14.59 -9.47
CA PHE A 674 2.45 14.71 -9.93
C PHE A 674 2.13 16.13 -10.36
N ASP A 675 1.76 16.28 -11.62
CA ASP A 675 1.46 17.54 -12.27
C ASP A 675 -0.02 17.52 -12.61
N LEU A 676 -0.82 18.41 -12.04
CA LEU A 676 -2.27 18.39 -12.24
C LEU A 676 -2.77 19.39 -13.30
N ALA A 677 -1.87 20.18 -13.89
CA ALA A 677 -2.20 21.33 -14.72
C ALA A 677 -2.46 21.01 -16.21
N HIS A 678 -3.08 19.87 -16.46
CA HIS A 678 -3.31 19.34 -17.81
C HIS A 678 -4.21 20.27 -18.64
N PHE A 679 -5.27 20.81 -18.04
CA PHE A 679 -6.15 21.73 -18.75
C PHE A 679 -5.47 23.08 -18.95
N SER A 680 -4.85 23.65 -17.92
CA SER A 680 -4.15 24.95 -18.03
C SER A 680 -3.14 24.96 -19.17
N LYS A 681 -2.31 23.92 -19.30
CA LYS A 681 -1.29 23.79 -20.36
C LYS A 681 -1.85 23.65 -21.77
N HIS A 682 -3.11 23.28 -21.90
CA HIS A 682 -3.75 22.99 -23.19
C HIS A 682 -5.05 23.76 -23.42
N SER A 683 -5.35 24.74 -22.58
CA SER A 683 -6.55 25.56 -22.65
C SER A 683 -6.70 26.27 -24.01
N ASP A 684 -5.60 26.68 -24.64
CA ASP A 684 -5.59 27.24 -26.00
C ASP A 684 -6.19 26.27 -27.05
N LEU A 685 -5.93 24.96 -26.92
CA LEU A 685 -6.48 23.96 -27.81
C LEU A 685 -8.01 23.89 -27.67
N PHE A 686 -8.49 23.94 -26.43
CA PHE A 686 -9.91 23.95 -26.10
C PHE A 686 -10.60 25.23 -26.56
N ILE A 687 -9.96 26.40 -26.39
CA ILE A 687 -10.45 27.70 -26.87
C ILE A 687 -10.66 27.66 -28.40
N ARG A 688 -9.68 27.15 -29.16
CA ARG A 688 -9.82 27.05 -30.63
C ARG A 688 -10.96 26.13 -31.05
N LEU A 689 -11.15 25.02 -30.33
CA LEU A 689 -12.27 24.12 -30.55
C LEU A 689 -13.61 24.84 -30.28
N LEU A 690 -13.73 25.54 -29.15
CA LEU A 690 -14.95 26.29 -28.82
C LEU A 690 -15.25 27.39 -29.84
N GLU A 691 -14.23 28.14 -30.28
CA GLU A 691 -14.39 29.17 -31.31
C GLU A 691 -14.85 28.56 -32.64
N TYR A 692 -14.26 27.43 -33.06
CA TYR A 692 -14.66 26.73 -34.28
C TYR A 692 -16.15 26.35 -34.27
N TYR A 693 -16.62 25.79 -33.16
CA TYR A 693 -18.00 25.32 -33.02
C TYR A 693 -19.00 26.47 -32.81
N ARG A 694 -18.61 27.50 -32.05
CA ARG A 694 -19.39 28.73 -31.91
C ARG A 694 -19.68 29.36 -33.27
N ASP A 695 -18.63 29.55 -34.07
CA ASP A 695 -18.68 30.25 -35.36
C ASP A 695 -19.47 29.46 -36.42
N ARG A 696 -19.70 28.16 -36.21
CA ARG A 696 -20.45 27.26 -37.11
C ARG A 696 -21.88 26.94 -36.66
N GLY A 697 -22.39 27.66 -35.66
CA GLY A 697 -23.78 27.49 -35.23
C GLY A 697 -24.03 26.28 -34.33
N TYR A 698 -23.00 25.58 -33.85
CA TYR A 698 -23.20 24.41 -33.00
C TYR A 698 -23.69 24.79 -31.60
N THR A 699 -24.47 23.89 -31.01
CA THR A 699 -24.74 23.82 -29.57
C THR A 699 -23.63 23.02 -28.90
N VAL A 700 -22.99 23.61 -27.89
CA VAL A 700 -21.93 22.96 -27.11
C VAL A 700 -22.53 22.32 -25.87
N ILE A 701 -22.19 21.04 -25.65
CA ILE A 701 -22.54 20.28 -24.46
C ILE A 701 -21.26 19.89 -23.75
N GLU A 702 -21.10 20.31 -22.50
CA GLU A 702 -20.07 19.80 -21.61
C GLU A 702 -20.66 18.76 -20.68
N ASN A 703 -20.29 17.50 -20.90
CA ASN A 703 -20.87 16.33 -20.28
C ASN A 703 -20.15 15.96 -18.98
N GLY A 704 -20.26 16.79 -17.95
CA GLY A 704 -19.69 16.53 -16.63
C GLY A 704 -18.17 16.64 -16.55
N ASP A 705 -17.69 16.62 -15.31
CA ASP A 705 -16.29 16.74 -14.91
C ASP A 705 -15.57 17.91 -15.59
N CYS A 706 -16.21 19.07 -15.49
CA CYS A 706 -15.79 20.28 -16.16
C CYS A 706 -14.71 21.03 -15.37
N GLU A 707 -14.80 21.05 -14.04
CA GLU A 707 -13.79 21.64 -13.15
C GLU A 707 -13.17 20.56 -12.27
N GLU A 708 -11.85 20.60 -12.06
CA GLU A 708 -11.17 19.68 -11.16
C GLU A 708 -11.40 20.12 -9.71
N LEU A 709 -12.48 19.66 -9.10
CA LEU A 709 -12.87 20.01 -7.71
C LEU A 709 -12.59 18.90 -6.69
N TRP A 710 -12.15 17.72 -7.13
CA TRP A 710 -11.95 16.54 -6.27
C TRP A 710 -10.50 16.36 -5.85
N VAL A 711 -9.58 16.56 -6.78
CA VAL A 711 -8.17 16.36 -6.50
C VAL A 711 -7.65 17.59 -5.78
N VAL A 712 -7.25 17.37 -4.53
CA VAL A 712 -6.62 18.39 -3.70
C VAL A 712 -5.15 18.00 -3.54
N PRO A 713 -4.28 18.47 -4.45
CA PRO A 713 -2.89 18.06 -4.48
C PRO A 713 -2.12 18.43 -3.22
N SER A 714 -2.30 19.66 -2.74
CA SER A 714 -1.66 20.12 -1.51
C SER A 714 -2.69 20.30 -0.40
N VAL A 715 -2.45 19.64 0.72
CA VAL A 715 -3.25 19.86 1.92
C VAL A 715 -3.06 21.29 2.45
N ARG A 716 -1.86 21.87 2.23
CA ARG A 716 -1.46 23.22 2.67
C ARG A 716 -2.32 24.36 2.12
N LYS A 717 -2.80 24.25 0.87
CA LYS A 717 -3.57 25.32 0.19
C LYS A 717 -5.05 25.01 0.09
N ASN A 718 -5.51 23.91 0.68
CA ASN A 718 -6.91 23.53 0.60
C ASN A 718 -7.76 24.46 1.47
N LYS A 719 -8.29 25.51 0.87
CA LYS A 719 -9.32 26.37 1.47
C LYS A 719 -10.74 25.79 1.30
N GLY A 720 -10.83 24.47 1.10
CA GLY A 720 -12.04 23.75 0.75
C GLY A 720 -12.40 23.84 -0.74
N VAL A 721 -13.33 22.97 -1.14
CA VAL A 721 -13.83 22.85 -2.53
C VAL A 721 -14.39 24.18 -3.05
N ARG A 722 -15.12 24.92 -2.21
CA ARG A 722 -15.69 26.22 -2.60
C ARG A 722 -14.64 27.24 -3.02
N ALA A 723 -13.60 27.43 -2.21
CA ALA A 723 -12.56 28.40 -2.52
C ALA A 723 -11.77 28.00 -3.77
N ARG A 724 -11.65 26.69 -4.03
CA ARG A 724 -11.06 26.17 -5.27
C ARG A 724 -11.95 26.47 -6.47
N ALA A 725 -13.25 26.18 -6.38
CA ALA A 725 -14.23 26.51 -7.39
C ALA A 725 -14.21 28.01 -7.75
N GLU A 726 -14.23 28.90 -6.74
CA GLU A 726 -14.14 30.35 -6.92
C GLU A 726 -12.88 30.80 -7.68
N ARG A 727 -11.73 30.12 -7.49
CA ARG A 727 -10.49 30.40 -8.22
C ARG A 727 -10.54 29.91 -9.67
N ILE A 728 -11.07 28.72 -9.92
CA ILE A 728 -11.21 28.16 -11.28
C ILE A 728 -12.08 29.08 -12.14
N ILE A 729 -13.19 29.57 -11.56
CA ILE A 729 -14.16 30.43 -12.26
C ILE A 729 -13.84 31.93 -12.15
N ALA A 730 -12.69 32.31 -11.59
CA ALA A 730 -12.36 33.72 -11.42
C ALA A 730 -12.28 34.45 -12.77
N ARG A 731 -12.87 35.65 -12.86
CA ARG A 731 -12.90 36.45 -14.10
C ARG A 731 -11.51 36.92 -14.55
N ASP A 732 -10.59 37.02 -13.62
CA ASP A 732 -9.17 37.31 -13.82
C ASP A 732 -8.31 36.03 -13.70
N GLY A 733 -8.94 34.86 -13.60
CA GLY A 733 -8.28 33.56 -13.52
C GLY A 733 -7.78 33.02 -14.87
N PRO A 734 -7.07 31.88 -14.86
CA PRO A 734 -6.43 31.30 -16.05
C PRO A 734 -7.43 30.92 -17.15
N HIS A 735 -8.67 30.60 -16.78
CA HIS A 735 -9.69 30.07 -17.71
C HIS A 735 -10.71 31.11 -18.17
N HIS A 736 -10.44 32.40 -17.93
CA HIS A 736 -11.32 33.52 -18.30
C HIS A 736 -11.88 33.39 -19.72
N ARG A 737 -11.02 33.11 -20.71
CA ARG A 737 -11.42 33.10 -22.13
C ARG A 737 -12.36 31.93 -22.44
N VAL A 738 -12.17 30.80 -21.78
CA VAL A 738 -13.04 29.62 -21.94
C VAL A 738 -14.44 29.99 -21.47
N TYR A 739 -14.58 30.50 -20.24
CA TYR A 739 -15.89 30.88 -19.71
C TYR A 739 -16.54 32.05 -20.45
N GLU A 740 -15.76 32.98 -21.01
CA GLU A 740 -16.28 34.05 -21.87
C GLU A 740 -17.01 33.48 -23.10
N ILE A 741 -16.39 32.51 -23.79
CA ILE A 741 -17.00 31.86 -24.96
C ILE A 741 -18.22 31.02 -24.56
N LEU A 742 -18.14 30.28 -23.45
CA LEU A 742 -19.27 29.50 -22.94
C LEU A 742 -20.44 30.40 -22.53
N ALA A 743 -20.17 31.55 -21.90
CA ALA A 743 -21.19 32.54 -21.55
C ALA A 743 -21.84 33.16 -22.79
N GLU A 744 -21.07 33.40 -23.86
CA GLU A 744 -21.60 33.83 -25.15
C GLU A 744 -22.56 32.78 -25.73
N LEU A 745 -22.13 31.52 -25.79
CA LEU A 745 -22.97 30.41 -26.27
C LEU A 745 -24.23 30.24 -25.41
N HIS A 746 -24.12 30.36 -24.09
CA HIS A 746 -25.25 30.26 -23.16
C HIS A 746 -26.29 31.36 -23.39
N ARG A 747 -25.86 32.62 -23.59
CA ARG A 747 -26.77 33.73 -23.92
C ARG A 747 -27.55 33.48 -25.21
N GLN A 748 -26.97 32.72 -26.13
CA GLN A 748 -27.60 32.32 -27.38
C GLN A 748 -28.44 31.04 -27.26
N GLY A 749 -28.54 30.44 -26.07
CA GLY A 749 -29.22 29.17 -25.83
C GLY A 749 -28.49 27.95 -26.42
N ARG A 750 -27.19 28.08 -26.69
CA ARG A 750 -26.34 27.08 -27.38
C ARG A 750 -25.26 26.48 -26.47
N TYR A 751 -25.41 26.58 -25.15
CA TYR A 751 -24.53 25.91 -24.19
C TYR A 751 -25.36 25.15 -23.15
N PHE A 752 -25.03 23.89 -22.94
CA PHE A 752 -25.60 23.05 -21.90
C PHE A 752 -24.50 22.29 -21.18
N ARG A 753 -24.74 21.99 -19.92
CA ARG A 753 -23.80 21.26 -19.07
C ARG A 753 -24.52 20.20 -18.27
N THR A 754 -23.98 18.99 -18.24
CA THR A 754 -24.37 17.97 -17.25
C THR A 754 -23.40 18.01 -16.08
N ARG A 755 -23.81 17.45 -14.92
CA ARG A 755 -22.87 17.21 -13.83
C ARG A 755 -22.08 15.93 -14.11
N GLY A 756 -20.81 15.95 -13.74
CA GLY A 756 -20.07 14.74 -13.40
C GLY A 756 -19.88 14.62 -11.89
N ASN A 757 -19.16 13.60 -11.46
CA ASN A 757 -18.85 13.37 -10.05
C ASN A 757 -17.91 14.46 -9.52
N HIS A 758 -16.94 14.94 -10.31
CA HIS A 758 -16.07 16.07 -9.94
C HIS A 758 -16.89 17.36 -9.76
N ASP A 759 -18.02 17.46 -10.47
CA ASP A 759 -18.90 18.61 -10.47
C ASP A 759 -19.99 18.59 -9.39
N ASP A 760 -20.04 17.56 -8.53
CA ASP A 760 -21.12 17.39 -7.55
C ASP A 760 -21.34 18.65 -6.69
N PHE A 761 -20.27 19.38 -6.37
CA PHE A 761 -20.32 20.65 -5.66
C PHE A 761 -21.37 21.61 -6.21
N TRP A 762 -21.52 21.70 -7.54
CA TRP A 762 -22.47 22.61 -8.18
C TRP A 762 -23.93 22.23 -7.96
N THR A 763 -24.22 20.95 -7.77
CA THR A 763 -25.60 20.43 -7.70
C THR A 763 -26.06 20.10 -6.28
N LEU A 764 -25.14 20.03 -5.32
CA LEU A 764 -25.45 19.72 -3.92
C LEU A 764 -26.30 20.81 -3.25
N LYS A 765 -26.01 22.09 -3.54
CA LYS A 765 -26.70 23.23 -2.94
C LYS A 765 -26.97 24.32 -3.98
N PRO A 766 -28.18 24.91 -4.03
CA PRO A 766 -28.52 25.96 -5.01
C PRO A 766 -27.57 27.17 -5.00
N GLU A 767 -27.00 27.51 -3.85
CA GLU A 767 -26.02 28.60 -3.72
C GLU A 767 -24.68 28.30 -4.42
N ASN A 768 -24.31 27.05 -4.60
CA ASN A 768 -23.08 26.69 -5.30
C ASN A 768 -23.26 26.91 -6.82
N GLU A 769 -24.37 26.46 -7.40
CA GLU A 769 -24.74 26.79 -8.80
C GLU A 769 -24.84 28.31 -9.01
N ALA A 770 -25.35 29.04 -8.01
CA ALA A 770 -25.42 30.50 -8.05
C ALA A 770 -24.04 31.15 -8.21
N LEU A 771 -22.98 30.62 -7.59
CA LEU A 771 -21.61 31.14 -7.77
C LEU A 771 -21.19 31.12 -9.24
N LEU A 772 -21.38 29.99 -9.91
CA LEU A 772 -21.03 29.82 -11.32
C LEU A 772 -21.93 30.69 -12.23
N ARG A 773 -23.23 30.69 -11.97
CA ARG A 773 -24.21 31.51 -12.70
C ARG A 773 -23.89 32.99 -12.58
N ASP A 774 -23.67 33.49 -11.38
CA ASP A 774 -23.50 34.91 -11.13
C ASP A 774 -22.13 35.40 -11.64
N ALA A 775 -21.11 34.53 -11.63
CA ALA A 775 -19.79 34.81 -12.20
C ALA A 775 -19.84 34.97 -13.73
N TRP A 776 -20.52 34.08 -14.47
CA TRP A 776 -20.40 34.01 -15.93
C TRP A 776 -21.71 34.00 -16.71
N PHE A 777 -22.78 33.44 -16.17
CA PHE A 777 -24.00 33.12 -16.93
C PHE A 777 -25.23 33.97 -16.55
N LYS A 778 -25.03 35.07 -15.82
CA LYS A 778 -26.12 35.95 -15.34
C LYS A 778 -26.91 36.63 -16.47
N ASP A 779 -26.27 36.87 -17.61
CA ASP A 779 -26.81 37.70 -18.71
C ASP A 779 -27.57 36.88 -19.78
N GLY A 780 -27.94 35.62 -19.49
CA GLY A 780 -28.62 34.70 -20.41
C GLY A 780 -29.89 34.06 -19.84
N PRO A 781 -30.39 32.98 -20.46
CA PRO A 781 -31.38 32.11 -19.84
C PRO A 781 -30.92 31.64 -18.45
N ALA A 782 -31.84 31.18 -17.60
CA ALA A 782 -31.47 30.62 -16.30
C ALA A 782 -30.48 29.46 -16.49
N PHE A 783 -29.22 29.68 -16.13
CA PHE A 783 -28.18 28.66 -16.18
C PHE A 783 -28.46 27.59 -15.12
N ARG A 784 -28.25 26.33 -15.50
CA ARG A 784 -28.44 25.16 -14.65
C ARG A 784 -27.48 24.07 -15.05
N VAL A 785 -26.93 23.36 -14.06
CA VAL A 785 -26.22 22.10 -14.29
C VAL A 785 -27.25 20.95 -14.27
N TRP A 786 -27.35 20.22 -15.36
CA TRP A 786 -28.34 19.16 -15.54
C TRP A 786 -27.81 17.81 -15.06
N ASP A 787 -28.68 16.92 -14.58
CA ASP A 787 -28.27 15.54 -14.29
C ASP A 787 -28.23 14.69 -15.56
N LEU A 788 -29.05 15.08 -16.55
CA LEU A 788 -29.20 14.37 -17.82
C LEU A 788 -29.67 15.33 -18.93
N LEU A 789 -29.11 15.16 -20.12
CA LEU A 789 -29.65 15.75 -21.35
C LEU A 789 -30.22 14.67 -22.28
N ILE A 790 -31.25 15.02 -23.04
CA ILE A 790 -31.82 14.15 -24.06
C ILE A 790 -31.86 14.90 -25.39
N ILE A 791 -31.14 14.40 -26.41
CA ILE A 791 -31.28 14.87 -27.78
C ILE A 791 -32.25 13.92 -28.49
N PRO A 792 -33.46 14.36 -28.88
CA PRO A 792 -34.39 13.51 -29.58
C PRO A 792 -33.90 13.25 -31.01
N GLN A 793 -34.33 12.12 -31.57
CA GLN A 793 -34.17 11.82 -32.99
C GLN A 793 -32.72 11.80 -33.53
N VAL A 794 -31.75 11.37 -32.73
CA VAL A 794 -30.37 11.13 -33.18
C VAL A 794 -30.34 9.83 -33.99
N LEU A 795 -29.63 9.82 -35.13
CA LEU A 795 -29.50 8.62 -35.93
C LEU A 795 -28.76 7.54 -35.12
N THR A 796 -29.39 6.38 -34.99
CA THR A 796 -28.78 5.21 -34.37
C THR A 796 -28.31 4.23 -35.43
N MET A 797 -27.28 3.47 -35.10
CA MET A 797 -26.87 2.32 -35.91
C MET A 797 -27.53 1.01 -35.49
N GLN A 798 -28.44 1.05 -34.53
CA GLN A 798 -28.94 -0.17 -33.93
C GLN A 798 -29.57 -1.08 -34.98
N ASP A 799 -28.89 -2.20 -35.18
CA ASP A 799 -29.39 -3.24 -36.04
C ASP A 799 -30.48 -4.00 -35.27
N ASP A 800 -31.60 -4.31 -35.92
CA ASP A 800 -32.69 -5.12 -35.34
C ASP A 800 -32.24 -6.60 -35.23
N TYR A 801 -31.13 -6.88 -34.55
CA TYR A 801 -30.57 -8.23 -34.34
C TYR A 801 -31.66 -9.20 -33.89
N LEU A 802 -32.53 -8.74 -33.01
CA LEU A 802 -33.61 -9.51 -32.45
C LEU A 802 -34.70 -9.80 -33.49
N GLY A 803 -35.07 -8.85 -34.34
CA GLY A 803 -35.96 -9.07 -35.46
C GLY A 803 -35.33 -9.91 -36.55
N VAL A 804 -34.02 -9.82 -36.78
CA VAL A 804 -33.26 -10.70 -37.68
C VAL A 804 -33.29 -12.12 -37.16
N ILE A 805 -32.96 -12.34 -35.88
CA ILE A 805 -33.08 -13.65 -35.23
C ILE A 805 -34.52 -14.16 -35.27
N LYS A 806 -35.52 -13.32 -34.97
CA LYS A 806 -36.94 -13.68 -35.05
C LYS A 806 -37.35 -14.05 -36.48
N ARG A 807 -36.86 -13.35 -37.51
CA ARG A 807 -37.11 -13.66 -38.92
C ARG A 807 -36.45 -14.97 -39.31
N ILE A 808 -35.22 -15.23 -38.87
CA ILE A 808 -34.53 -16.49 -39.09
C ILE A 808 -35.31 -17.65 -38.46
N ILE A 809 -35.71 -17.48 -37.19
CA ILE A 809 -36.52 -18.47 -36.47
C ILE A 809 -37.87 -18.68 -37.17
N ARG A 810 -38.57 -17.60 -37.53
CA ARG A 810 -39.88 -17.66 -38.19
C ARG A 810 -39.80 -18.29 -39.58
N ALA A 811 -38.82 -17.91 -40.39
CA ALA A 811 -38.64 -18.49 -41.71
C ALA A 811 -38.23 -19.96 -41.63
N LYS A 812 -37.41 -20.34 -40.64
CA LYS A 812 -37.14 -21.76 -40.35
C LYS A 812 -38.41 -22.50 -39.91
N ARG A 813 -39.23 -21.92 -39.02
CA ARG A 813 -40.51 -22.48 -38.54
C ARG A 813 -41.51 -22.67 -39.69
N ASP A 814 -41.64 -21.65 -40.53
CA ASP A 814 -42.62 -21.58 -41.61
C ASP A 814 -42.08 -22.25 -42.91
N LYS A 815 -40.89 -22.88 -42.85
CA LYS A 815 -40.15 -23.49 -43.99
C LYS A 815 -39.98 -22.53 -45.18
N ILE A 816 -39.90 -21.24 -44.90
CA ILE A 816 -39.65 -20.21 -45.89
C ILE A 816 -38.14 -20.27 -46.20
N PRO A 817 -37.75 -20.46 -47.47
CA PRO A 817 -36.35 -20.35 -47.86
C PRO A 817 -35.86 -18.97 -47.47
N ILE A 818 -34.86 -18.89 -46.59
CA ILE A 818 -34.26 -17.60 -46.28
C ILE A 818 -33.23 -17.32 -47.34
N ASP A 819 -33.46 -16.28 -48.13
CA ASP A 819 -32.46 -15.80 -49.06
C ASP A 819 -31.22 -15.39 -48.28
N THR A 820 -30.09 -16.05 -48.55
CA THR A 820 -28.81 -15.76 -47.91
C THR A 820 -28.33 -14.34 -48.19
N GLU A 821 -28.75 -13.72 -49.31
CA GLU A 821 -28.48 -12.30 -49.57
C GLU A 821 -29.33 -11.40 -48.67
N GLU A 822 -30.63 -11.66 -48.53
CA GLU A 822 -31.49 -10.95 -47.59
C GLU A 822 -30.99 -11.11 -46.15
N LEU A 823 -30.59 -12.32 -45.76
CA LEU A 823 -30.06 -12.63 -44.44
C LEU A 823 -28.70 -11.97 -44.20
N ALA A 824 -27.84 -11.82 -45.22
CA ALA A 824 -26.58 -11.11 -45.09
C ALA A 824 -26.74 -9.57 -45.11
N ASP A 825 -27.79 -9.05 -45.76
CA ASP A 825 -28.19 -7.64 -45.65
C ASP A 825 -28.79 -7.33 -44.27
N LEU A 826 -29.51 -8.31 -43.69
CA LEU A 826 -30.07 -8.28 -42.35
C LEU A 826 -29.02 -8.56 -41.26
N LEU A 827 -27.99 -9.37 -41.54
CA LEU A 827 -26.98 -9.73 -40.56
C LEU A 827 -26.08 -8.55 -40.28
N PRO A 828 -25.81 -8.24 -39.01
CA PRO A 828 -25.34 -6.93 -38.72
C PRO A 828 -23.86 -6.97 -38.46
N ILE A 829 -23.13 -6.59 -39.49
CA ILE A 829 -21.69 -6.80 -39.60
C ILE A 829 -20.93 -5.48 -39.58
N GLY A 830 -21.62 -4.35 -39.35
CA GLY A 830 -20.99 -3.03 -39.24
C GLY A 830 -20.45 -2.47 -40.57
N LEU A 831 -20.75 -3.10 -41.71
CA LEU A 831 -20.14 -2.78 -43.01
C LEU A 831 -21.02 -1.96 -43.95
N SER A 832 -22.21 -1.50 -43.55
CA SER A 832 -23.10 -0.74 -44.45
C SER A 832 -23.41 0.67 -43.93
N PRO A 833 -23.04 1.74 -44.67
CA PRO A 833 -23.41 3.14 -44.38
C PRO A 833 -24.93 3.37 -44.47
N ARG A 834 -25.66 2.48 -45.14
CA ARG A 834 -27.13 2.56 -45.31
C ARG A 834 -27.94 2.28 -44.02
N ARG A 835 -27.29 2.14 -42.87
CA ARG A 835 -27.89 1.64 -41.60
C ARG A 835 -28.30 2.73 -40.61
N TYR A 836 -27.93 3.98 -40.84
CA TYR A 836 -28.49 5.11 -40.10
C TYR A 836 -29.87 5.51 -40.65
N ARG A 837 -30.87 4.63 -40.48
CA ARG A 837 -32.26 4.92 -40.89
C ARG A 837 -33.16 5.26 -39.72
N GLU A 838 -32.87 4.66 -38.58
CA GLU A 838 -33.64 4.87 -37.36
C GLU A 838 -33.09 6.05 -36.58
N ARG A 839 -34.00 6.84 -36.03
CA ARG A 839 -33.70 7.95 -35.15
C ARG A 839 -34.24 7.58 -33.77
N LYS A 840 -33.35 7.57 -32.76
CA LYS A 840 -33.70 7.26 -31.37
C LYS A 840 -33.20 8.39 -30.46
N PRO A 841 -33.82 8.60 -29.29
CA PRO A 841 -33.31 9.56 -28.31
C PRO A 841 -31.87 9.19 -27.90
N LEU A 842 -30.99 10.19 -27.87
CA LEU A 842 -29.65 10.09 -27.27
C LEU A 842 -29.71 10.68 -25.87
N VAL A 843 -29.50 9.82 -24.88
CA VAL A 843 -29.45 10.14 -23.46
C VAL A 843 -27.99 10.40 -23.09
N ILE A 844 -27.69 11.64 -22.72
CA ILE A 844 -26.35 12.11 -22.38
C ILE A 844 -26.26 12.25 -20.86
N LEU A 845 -25.40 11.43 -20.26
CA LEU A 845 -25.04 11.47 -18.84
C LEU A 845 -23.52 11.38 -18.70
N HIS A 846 -22.99 11.84 -17.59
CA HIS A 846 -21.57 11.67 -17.31
C HIS A 846 -21.29 10.26 -16.78
N GLY A 847 -20.15 9.68 -17.15
CA GLY A 847 -19.90 8.26 -16.98
C GLY A 847 -19.89 7.80 -15.52
N HIS A 848 -19.29 8.60 -14.65
CA HIS A 848 -19.21 8.28 -13.24
C HIS A 848 -20.57 8.25 -12.52
N GLN A 849 -21.65 8.82 -13.09
CA GLN A 849 -23.01 8.73 -12.52
C GLN A 849 -23.53 7.28 -12.47
N ILE A 850 -22.96 6.38 -13.27
CA ILE A 850 -23.37 4.98 -13.35
C ILE A 850 -22.25 4.00 -12.94
N ASP A 851 -21.10 4.52 -12.51
CA ASP A 851 -20.01 3.70 -12.00
C ASP A 851 -20.25 3.20 -10.60
N PHE A 852 -19.87 1.95 -10.37
CA PHE A 852 -20.03 1.34 -9.07
C PHE A 852 -19.28 2.10 -7.97
N TRP A 853 -18.04 2.54 -8.18
CA TRP A 853 -17.26 3.16 -7.11
C TRP A 853 -17.33 4.69 -7.11
N ASN A 854 -18.04 5.28 -8.08
CA ASN A 854 -18.02 6.71 -8.32
C ASN A 854 -19.39 7.39 -8.52
N CYS A 855 -20.49 6.64 -8.40
CA CYS A 855 -21.84 7.22 -8.41
C CYS A 855 -22.12 8.03 -7.13
N ASP A 856 -23.22 8.78 -7.08
CA ASP A 856 -23.62 9.62 -5.94
C ASP A 856 -23.65 8.94 -4.58
N GLU A 857 -23.97 7.66 -4.57
CA GLU A 857 -24.02 6.84 -3.37
C GLU A 857 -22.61 6.46 -2.88
N HIS A 858 -21.66 6.37 -3.81
CA HIS A 858 -20.31 5.88 -3.60
C HIS A 858 -19.22 6.92 -3.91
N SER A 859 -19.58 8.18 -4.13
CA SER A 859 -18.64 9.27 -4.44
C SER A 859 -17.55 9.42 -3.38
N PHE A 860 -17.83 9.06 -2.13
CA PHE A 860 -16.82 8.97 -1.07
C PHE A 860 -15.69 7.99 -1.40
N LEU A 861 -16.01 6.85 -2.02
CA LEU A 861 -15.05 5.82 -2.41
C LEU A 861 -14.23 6.35 -3.57
N GLY A 862 -14.87 6.94 -4.58
CA GLY A 862 -14.22 7.60 -5.71
C GLY A 862 -13.23 8.68 -5.29
N LYS A 863 -13.68 9.67 -4.52
CA LYS A 863 -12.83 10.74 -3.97
C LYS A 863 -11.63 10.18 -3.21
N THR A 864 -11.87 9.17 -2.37
CA THR A 864 -10.81 8.56 -1.54
C THR A 864 -9.80 7.81 -2.39
N LEU A 865 -10.26 7.01 -3.35
CA LEU A 865 -9.39 6.27 -4.26
C LEU A 865 -8.57 7.24 -5.11
N ALA A 866 -9.19 8.26 -5.70
CA ALA A 866 -8.49 9.28 -6.48
C ALA A 866 -7.39 9.98 -5.65
N ASN A 867 -7.73 10.45 -4.44
CA ASN A 867 -6.79 11.21 -3.61
C ASN A 867 -5.72 10.38 -2.88
N SER A 868 -5.89 9.06 -2.76
CA SER A 868 -5.02 8.21 -1.94
C SER A 868 -4.30 7.13 -2.72
N ILE A 869 -4.93 6.61 -3.77
CA ILE A 869 -4.34 5.63 -4.69
C ILE A 869 -4.00 6.31 -6.01
N GLY A 870 -4.97 6.98 -6.64
CA GLY A 870 -4.82 7.59 -7.97
C GLY A 870 -3.58 8.47 -8.04
N ILE A 871 -3.53 9.53 -7.23
CA ILE A 871 -2.36 10.45 -7.16
C ILE A 871 -1.02 9.70 -6.97
N ILE A 872 -0.96 8.71 -6.07
CA ILE A 872 0.30 7.99 -5.78
C ILE A 872 0.65 7.04 -6.93
N ALA A 873 -0.32 6.30 -7.45
CA ALA A 873 -0.16 5.36 -8.55
C ALA A 873 0.26 6.10 -9.81
N ASP A 874 -0.35 7.25 -10.08
CA ASP A 874 0.01 8.16 -11.15
C ASP A 874 1.41 8.72 -10.93
N GLY A 875 1.76 9.15 -9.72
CA GLY A 875 3.13 9.59 -9.43
C GLY A 875 4.20 8.50 -9.64
N ILE A 876 3.86 7.24 -9.37
CA ILE A 876 4.73 6.10 -9.66
C ILE A 876 4.78 5.80 -11.16
N SER A 877 3.68 6.01 -11.89
CA SER A 877 3.59 5.75 -13.32
C SER A 877 4.24 6.84 -14.18
N THR A 878 4.21 8.10 -13.73
CA THR A 878 4.88 9.27 -14.33
C THR A 878 6.40 9.11 -14.25
N PHE A 879 6.92 8.47 -13.20
CA PHE A 879 8.35 8.25 -13.01
C PHE A 879 9.03 7.60 -14.23
N PRO A 880 8.56 6.47 -14.81
CA PRO A 880 9.05 5.95 -16.09
C PRO A 880 9.05 6.94 -17.27
N TYR A 881 8.05 7.84 -17.35
CA TYR A 881 7.95 8.84 -18.42
C TYR A 881 8.95 9.99 -18.22
N HIS A 882 9.12 10.48 -16.99
CA HIS A 882 10.17 11.45 -16.65
C HIS A 882 11.58 10.89 -16.87
N LEU A 883 11.75 9.59 -16.60
CA LEU A 883 12.99 8.89 -16.93
C LEU A 883 13.20 8.69 -18.43
N ARG A 884 12.25 9.03 -19.31
CA ARG A 884 12.33 8.98 -20.80
C ARG A 884 13.11 7.78 -21.36
N GLY A 885 12.94 6.58 -20.79
CA GLY A 885 13.69 5.41 -21.26
C GLY A 885 15.22 5.54 -21.19
N ILE A 886 15.75 6.34 -20.26
CA ILE A 886 17.19 6.48 -20.01
C ILE A 886 17.68 5.19 -19.32
N ASP A 887 18.28 4.28 -20.09
CA ASP A 887 19.59 3.74 -19.67
C ASP A 887 20.58 4.93 -19.69
N LEU A 888 21.62 4.87 -18.84
CA LEU A 888 22.80 5.75 -18.79
C LEU A 888 23.47 6.01 -20.16
N ASN A 889 23.01 5.36 -21.26
CA ASN A 889 23.49 5.50 -22.64
C ASN A 889 22.39 5.88 -23.68
N GLY A 890 21.17 6.24 -23.27
CA GLY A 890 20.16 6.83 -24.18
C GLY A 890 19.39 5.86 -25.09
N ASN A 891 19.26 4.57 -24.74
CA ASN A 891 18.31 3.64 -25.39
C ASN A 891 17.49 2.87 -24.33
N PRO A 892 16.16 2.73 -24.47
CA PRO A 892 15.36 2.01 -23.48
C PRO A 892 15.60 0.50 -23.57
N LEU A 893 16.20 -0.07 -22.52
CA LEU A 893 16.37 -1.52 -22.30
C LEU A 893 15.02 -2.24 -22.17
N VAL A 894 14.03 -1.52 -21.65
CA VAL A 894 12.60 -1.86 -21.68
C VAL A 894 11.89 -0.60 -22.17
N LYS A 895 11.17 -0.69 -23.29
CA LYS A 895 10.18 0.32 -23.65
C LYS A 895 9.01 0.15 -22.69
N PHE A 896 9.11 0.76 -21.51
CA PHE A 896 8.04 0.74 -20.51
C PHE A 896 6.71 1.14 -21.13
N SER A 897 6.73 2.04 -22.13
CA SER A 897 5.58 2.37 -22.95
C SER A 897 4.86 1.19 -23.62
N ASP A 898 5.59 0.19 -24.10
CA ASP A 898 5.02 -0.96 -24.81
C ASP A 898 4.47 -1.99 -23.81
N LEU A 899 4.95 -1.95 -22.57
CA LEU A 899 4.43 -2.70 -21.44
C LEU A 899 3.17 -2.04 -20.87
N MET A 900 3.21 -0.71 -20.68
CA MET A 900 2.12 0.11 -20.14
C MET A 900 0.96 0.25 -21.13
N ALA A 901 1.21 0.28 -22.44
CA ALA A 901 0.15 0.23 -23.45
C ALA A 901 -0.71 -1.05 -23.41
N LYS A 902 -0.30 -2.07 -22.64
CA LYS A 902 -1.04 -3.32 -22.41
C LYS A 902 -1.71 -3.37 -21.04
N VAL A 903 -1.41 -2.44 -20.14
CA VAL A 903 -2.07 -2.32 -18.84
C VAL A 903 -3.27 -1.40 -19.05
N PRO A 904 -4.50 -1.79 -18.67
CA PRO A 904 -5.63 -0.87 -18.65
C PRO A 904 -5.20 0.35 -17.83
N GLN A 905 -5.20 1.52 -18.47
CA GLN A 905 -4.70 2.73 -17.86
C GLN A 905 -5.67 3.13 -16.75
N VAL A 906 -5.32 2.76 -15.51
CA VAL A 906 -5.86 3.45 -14.35
C VAL A 906 -5.21 4.82 -14.41
N GLU A 907 -5.98 5.82 -14.84
CA GLU A 907 -5.75 7.27 -14.66
C GLU A 907 -4.47 7.90 -15.26
N ASN A 908 -3.59 7.14 -15.91
CA ASN A 908 -2.32 7.69 -16.42
C ASN A 908 -2.47 8.62 -17.63
N TRP A 909 -1.90 9.82 -17.49
CA TRP A 909 -1.87 10.84 -18.54
C TRP A 909 -0.83 10.48 -19.57
N LEU A 910 -1.26 10.32 -20.81
CA LEU A 910 -0.32 10.05 -21.88
C LEU A 910 0.41 11.34 -22.24
N PRO A 911 1.76 11.32 -22.28
CA PRO A 911 2.51 12.41 -22.89
C PRO A 911 2.00 12.68 -24.32
N GLU A 912 2.15 13.91 -24.79
CA GLU A 912 1.59 14.35 -26.07
C GLU A 912 1.89 13.41 -27.26
N ASP A 913 3.12 12.91 -27.38
CA ASP A 913 3.49 11.97 -28.45
C ASP A 913 2.74 10.63 -28.35
N ARG A 914 2.43 10.20 -27.14
CA ARG A 914 1.68 8.97 -26.85
C ARG A 914 0.19 9.14 -27.01
N ALA A 915 -0.37 10.27 -26.57
CA ALA A 915 -1.76 10.62 -26.82
C ALA A 915 -2.03 10.63 -28.33
N LEU A 916 -1.15 11.27 -29.10
CA LEU A 916 -1.23 11.31 -30.57
C LEU A 916 -1.03 9.94 -31.21
N HIS A 917 -0.09 9.13 -30.71
CA HIS A 917 0.07 7.76 -31.20
C HIS A 917 -1.14 6.88 -30.87
N LEU A 918 -1.73 7.03 -29.69
CA LEU A 918 -2.94 6.33 -29.30
C LEU A 918 -4.12 6.78 -30.14
N SER A 919 -4.31 8.08 -30.37
CA SER A 919 -5.38 8.59 -31.23
C SER A 919 -5.27 8.01 -32.63
N ARG A 920 -4.07 7.97 -33.22
CA ARG A 920 -3.80 7.33 -34.52
C ARG A 920 -4.01 5.82 -34.50
N ARG A 921 -3.72 5.15 -33.37
CA ARG A 921 -3.99 3.72 -33.22
C ARG A 921 -5.48 3.45 -33.18
N ILE A 922 -6.23 4.22 -32.39
CA ILE A 922 -7.69 4.16 -32.35
C ILE A 922 -8.22 4.45 -33.75
N GLU A 923 -7.67 5.49 -34.41
CA GLU A 923 -7.95 5.87 -35.80
C GLU A 923 -7.77 4.70 -36.80
N GLN A 924 -6.91 3.75 -36.47
CA GLN A 924 -6.54 2.63 -37.32
C GLN A 924 -7.06 1.28 -36.80
N SER A 925 -7.70 1.24 -35.62
CA SER A 925 -8.11 -0.02 -34.98
C SER A 925 -9.54 -0.40 -35.34
N GLU A 926 -9.68 -1.47 -36.11
CA GLU A 926 -10.98 -2.13 -36.32
C GLU A 926 -11.27 -3.21 -35.28
N ASP A 927 -10.25 -3.88 -34.75
CA ASP A 927 -10.41 -5.12 -33.97
C ASP A 927 -10.60 -4.95 -32.45
N ASP A 928 -10.26 -3.77 -31.89
CA ASP A 928 -10.16 -3.50 -30.44
C ASP A 928 -11.40 -2.77 -29.84
N ARG A 929 -12.57 -2.86 -30.48
CA ARG A 929 -13.80 -2.11 -30.12
C ARG A 929 -14.69 -2.84 -29.10
N LEU A 930 -14.12 -3.70 -28.25
CA LEU A 930 -14.92 -4.40 -27.25
C LEU A 930 -15.29 -3.44 -26.12
N VAL A 931 -16.55 -3.50 -25.66
CA VAL A 931 -16.98 -2.85 -24.41
C VAL A 931 -16.00 -3.30 -23.32
N GLN A 932 -15.29 -2.36 -22.67
CA GLN A 932 -14.21 -2.73 -21.77
C GLN A 932 -14.79 -3.30 -20.47
N ASP A 933 -14.62 -4.61 -20.30
CA ASP A 933 -15.34 -5.46 -19.36
C ASP A 933 -14.79 -5.40 -17.91
N SER A 934 -14.35 -4.23 -17.44
CA SER A 934 -13.85 -4.08 -16.06
C SER A 934 -14.86 -3.33 -15.21
N ILE A 935 -15.22 -3.85 -14.04
CA ILE A 935 -16.27 -3.24 -13.17
C ILE A 935 -15.94 -1.85 -12.67
N TYR A 936 -14.67 -1.47 -12.79
CA TYR A 936 -14.26 -0.10 -12.56
C TYR A 936 -15.09 0.86 -13.41
N PHE A 937 -15.63 0.37 -14.52
CA PHE A 937 -15.98 1.18 -15.65
C PHE A 937 -17.25 0.62 -16.23
N SER A 938 -18.34 1.27 -15.89
CA SER A 938 -19.71 0.83 -16.12
C SER A 938 -20.13 0.84 -17.60
N GLU A 939 -19.22 0.75 -18.57
CA GLU A 939 -19.59 0.71 -20.00
C GLU A 939 -20.56 -0.43 -20.29
N THR A 940 -20.34 -1.63 -19.72
CA THR A 940 -21.28 -2.76 -19.82
C THR A 940 -22.63 -2.46 -19.15
N LEU A 941 -22.63 -1.72 -18.04
CA LEU A 941 -23.87 -1.31 -17.37
C LEU A 941 -24.57 -0.19 -18.13
N ALA A 942 -23.86 0.77 -18.72
CA ALA A 942 -24.36 1.81 -19.62
C ALA A 942 -25.01 1.19 -20.85
N ALA A 943 -24.31 0.23 -21.44
CA ALA A 943 -24.77 -0.56 -22.56
C ALA A 943 -26.02 -1.36 -22.16
N ALA A 944 -26.07 -1.95 -20.96
CA ALA A 944 -27.27 -2.61 -20.45
C ALA A 944 -28.43 -1.61 -20.16
N LEU A 945 -28.13 -0.42 -19.65
CA LEU A 945 -29.10 0.65 -19.40
C LEU A 945 -29.73 1.14 -20.71
N SER A 946 -28.95 1.23 -21.79
CA SER A 946 -29.46 1.60 -23.12
C SER A 946 -30.57 0.65 -23.61
N LEU A 947 -30.48 -0.63 -23.23
CA LEU A 947 -31.47 -1.65 -23.54
C LEU A 947 -32.67 -1.65 -22.57
N ALA A 948 -32.55 -1.00 -21.42
CA ALA A 948 -33.50 -1.13 -20.32
C ALA A 948 -34.27 0.15 -19.98
N LEU A 949 -33.78 1.34 -20.31
CA LEU A 949 -34.49 2.61 -20.11
C LEU A 949 -35.68 2.73 -21.07
N LYS A 950 -36.79 3.32 -20.59
CA LYS A 950 -38.01 3.51 -21.41
C LYS A 950 -38.07 4.93 -21.96
N ASP A 951 -38.53 5.05 -23.19
CA ASP A 951 -38.91 6.33 -23.79
C ASP A 951 -40.21 6.86 -23.12
N PRO A 952 -40.27 8.14 -22.70
CA PRO A 952 -41.47 8.79 -22.17
C PRO A 952 -42.71 8.72 -23.07
N ASP A 953 -42.55 8.69 -24.39
CA ASP A 953 -43.69 8.96 -25.28
C ASP A 953 -44.37 7.69 -25.83
N GLN A 954 -43.74 6.50 -25.80
CA GLN A 954 -44.34 5.23 -26.28
C GLN A 954 -43.69 3.97 -25.66
N CYS A 955 -44.47 3.08 -25.03
CA CYS A 955 -43.95 1.84 -24.45
C CYS A 955 -44.27 0.60 -25.31
N ALA A 956 -43.24 0.02 -25.94
CA ALA A 956 -42.97 -1.42 -26.07
C ALA A 956 -41.57 -1.61 -26.70
N ILE A 957 -40.54 -1.22 -25.94
CA ILE A 957 -39.10 -1.31 -26.24
C ILE A 957 -38.68 -0.66 -27.58
N GLN A 958 -38.51 0.67 -27.55
CA GLN A 958 -37.49 1.30 -28.37
C GLN A 958 -36.33 1.71 -27.46
N GLU A 959 -35.15 1.22 -27.81
CA GLU A 959 -33.89 1.38 -27.07
C GLU A 959 -33.42 2.84 -27.14
N VAL A 960 -33.04 3.43 -26.01
CA VAL A 960 -32.36 4.74 -26.05
C VAL A 960 -30.91 4.53 -26.45
N GLN A 961 -30.30 5.52 -27.10
CA GLN A 961 -28.85 5.57 -27.22
C GLN A 961 -28.29 6.17 -25.93
N ILE A 962 -27.20 5.62 -25.41
CA ILE A 962 -26.50 6.19 -24.26
C ILE A 962 -25.20 6.81 -24.72
N MET A 963 -24.96 8.02 -24.26
CA MET A 963 -23.69 8.69 -24.42
C MET A 963 -23.13 9.03 -23.05
N MET A 964 -21.91 8.59 -22.83
CA MET A 964 -21.10 8.95 -21.69
C MET A 964 -19.91 9.78 -22.13
N GLY A 965 -19.43 10.57 -21.18
CA GLY A 965 -18.07 11.02 -21.21
C GLY A 965 -17.42 10.58 -19.92
N HIS A 966 -16.25 9.98 -20.08
CA HIS A 966 -15.60 9.19 -19.05
C HIS A 966 -14.13 9.02 -19.43
N THR A 967 -13.26 8.79 -18.45
CA THR A 967 -11.79 8.75 -18.58
C THR A 967 -11.22 7.60 -19.42
N HIS A 968 -12.05 6.81 -20.10
CA HIS A 968 -11.59 5.70 -20.93
C HIS A 968 -11.19 6.12 -22.32
N TRP A 969 -10.85 5.09 -23.09
CA TRP A 969 -10.66 5.23 -24.52
C TRP A 969 -11.95 5.74 -25.15
N PRO A 970 -11.86 6.77 -25.99
CA PRO A 970 -12.98 7.25 -26.77
C PRO A 970 -13.49 6.10 -27.64
N GLN A 971 -14.80 5.87 -27.60
CA GLN A 971 -15.42 4.76 -28.29
C GLN A 971 -16.67 5.24 -29.02
N SER A 972 -16.63 5.02 -30.33
CA SER A 972 -17.82 4.99 -31.16
C SER A 972 -18.18 3.53 -31.43
N ARG A 973 -19.41 3.11 -31.14
CA ARG A 973 -19.95 1.81 -31.56
C ARG A 973 -19.23 0.61 -30.93
N PRO A 974 -19.07 0.51 -29.60
CA PRO A 974 -18.44 -0.66 -29.05
C PRO A 974 -19.33 -1.89 -29.13
N GLU A 975 -18.68 -3.04 -29.07
CA GLU A 975 -19.29 -4.34 -29.22
C GLU A 975 -19.28 -5.08 -27.89
N LEU A 976 -20.44 -5.54 -27.43
CA LEU A 976 -20.53 -6.48 -26.33
C LEU A 976 -20.11 -7.87 -26.81
N HIS A 977 -19.07 -8.43 -26.19
CA HIS A 977 -18.58 -9.75 -26.53
C HIS A 977 -19.49 -10.84 -25.92
N LEU A 978 -20.25 -11.51 -26.77
CA LEU A 978 -21.17 -12.56 -26.36
C LEU A 978 -20.50 -13.95 -26.21
N GLY A 979 -19.18 -14.03 -26.38
CA GLY A 979 -18.41 -15.27 -26.38
C GLY A 979 -17.93 -15.65 -27.78
N THR A 980 -17.34 -16.83 -27.91
CA THR A 980 -16.90 -17.36 -29.21
C THR A 980 -17.75 -18.55 -29.61
N LEU A 981 -18.34 -18.52 -30.80
CA LEU A 981 -18.98 -19.67 -31.41
C LEU A 981 -17.92 -20.59 -32.01
N ASN A 982 -17.77 -21.79 -31.43
CA ASN A 982 -16.95 -22.84 -32.02
C ASN A 982 -17.70 -23.45 -33.21
N ILE A 983 -17.10 -23.42 -34.40
CA ILE A 983 -17.71 -24.04 -35.58
C ILE A 983 -17.39 -25.55 -35.57
N PRO A 984 -18.39 -26.44 -35.42
CA PRO A 984 -18.15 -27.88 -35.34
C PRO A 984 -17.39 -28.40 -36.56
N GLY A 985 -16.33 -29.19 -36.32
CA GLY A 985 -15.48 -29.75 -37.37
C GLY A 985 -14.47 -28.78 -37.98
N THR A 986 -14.21 -27.63 -37.34
CA THR A 986 -13.11 -26.73 -37.68
C THR A 986 -12.42 -26.21 -36.42
N ASP A 987 -11.15 -25.83 -36.53
CA ASP A 987 -10.42 -25.12 -35.47
C ASP A 987 -10.73 -23.60 -35.43
N LYS A 988 -11.77 -23.16 -36.16
CA LYS A 988 -12.15 -21.75 -36.25
C LYS A 988 -13.22 -21.41 -35.24
N THR A 989 -12.98 -20.33 -34.52
CA THR A 989 -13.94 -19.70 -33.62
C THR A 989 -14.39 -18.38 -34.22
N ILE A 990 -15.69 -18.07 -34.14
CA ILE A 990 -16.25 -16.78 -34.54
C ILE A 990 -16.58 -16.02 -33.25
N PRO A 991 -15.99 -14.85 -32.98
CA PRO A 991 -16.42 -14.02 -31.87
C PRO A 991 -17.85 -13.54 -32.16
N LEU A 992 -18.78 -13.82 -31.25
CA LEU A 992 -20.11 -13.25 -31.27
C LEU A 992 -20.03 -11.87 -30.64
N ARG A 993 -20.20 -10.83 -31.45
CA ARG A 993 -20.07 -9.43 -31.04
C ARG A 993 -21.38 -8.71 -31.32
N LEU A 994 -21.89 -7.99 -30.33
CA LEU A 994 -23.13 -7.23 -30.42
C LEU A 994 -22.82 -5.74 -30.33
N PRO A 995 -22.91 -4.96 -31.43
CA PRO A 995 -22.83 -3.51 -31.40
C PRO A 995 -23.85 -2.93 -30.43
N MET A 996 -23.37 -2.06 -29.54
CA MET A 996 -24.19 -1.40 -28.54
C MET A 996 -24.53 0.03 -29.01
N PRO A 997 -25.75 0.53 -28.75
CA PRO A 997 -26.12 1.93 -29.00
C PRO A 997 -25.51 2.85 -27.91
N TYR A 998 -24.19 2.75 -27.77
CA TYR A 998 -23.40 3.40 -26.73
C TYR A 998 -22.27 4.21 -27.36
N TYR A 999 -22.02 5.38 -26.79
CA TYR A 999 -20.92 6.24 -27.17
C TYR A 999 -20.15 6.70 -25.93
N ASN A 1000 -18.83 6.80 -26.07
CA ASN A 1000 -17.94 7.39 -25.08
C ASN A 1000 -17.10 8.48 -25.75
N THR A 1001 -17.21 9.73 -25.31
CA THR A 1001 -16.35 10.82 -25.81
C THR A 1001 -14.88 10.61 -25.48
N GLY A 1002 -14.57 9.77 -24.48
CA GLY A 1002 -13.30 9.86 -23.77
C GLY A 1002 -13.20 11.18 -23.01
N THR A 1003 -11.98 11.62 -22.76
CA THR A 1003 -11.65 12.82 -21.97
C THR A 1003 -11.14 13.98 -22.84
N CYS A 1004 -11.63 15.18 -22.52
CA CYS A 1004 -11.30 16.45 -23.17
C CYS A 1004 -10.38 17.30 -22.28
N GLY A 1005 -9.29 16.72 -21.82
CA GLY A 1005 -8.31 17.46 -21.01
C GLY A 1005 -7.15 16.59 -20.56
N TRP A 1006 -7.40 15.30 -20.28
CA TRP A 1006 -6.41 14.44 -19.61
C TRP A 1006 -5.35 13.88 -20.57
N TRP A 1007 -5.58 13.95 -21.88
CA TRP A 1007 -4.64 13.46 -22.88
C TRP A 1007 -3.87 14.67 -23.39
N GLU A 1008 -2.61 14.80 -22.96
CA GLU A 1008 -1.79 15.95 -23.34
C GLU A 1008 -1.80 16.12 -24.87
N GLY A 1009 -2.17 17.32 -25.33
CA GLY A 1009 -2.17 17.68 -26.74
C GLY A 1009 -3.24 17.03 -27.64
N VAL A 1010 -4.22 16.28 -27.11
CA VAL A 1010 -5.38 15.77 -27.88
C VAL A 1010 -6.69 15.96 -27.12
N LEU A 1011 -7.68 16.58 -27.75
CA LEU A 1011 -9.06 16.64 -27.28
C LEU A 1011 -9.92 15.66 -28.05
N TRP A 1012 -10.88 15.03 -27.38
CA TRP A 1012 -11.84 14.13 -28.01
C TRP A 1012 -13.24 14.74 -27.98
N GLY A 1013 -14.20 14.11 -28.64
CA GLY A 1013 -15.58 14.53 -28.56
C GLY A 1013 -16.46 13.85 -29.58
N ILE A 1014 -17.76 14.11 -29.50
CA ILE A 1014 -18.72 13.66 -30.50
C ILE A 1014 -19.38 14.86 -31.15
N GLU A 1015 -19.39 14.83 -32.47
CA GLU A 1015 -20.11 15.77 -33.30
C GLU A 1015 -21.41 15.15 -33.81
N ILE A 1016 -22.51 15.87 -33.69
CA ILE A 1016 -23.80 15.53 -34.29
C ILE A 1016 -24.19 16.68 -35.22
N THR A 1017 -24.13 16.45 -36.53
CA THR A 1017 -24.53 17.45 -37.53
C THR A 1017 -26.06 17.56 -37.61
N GLY A 1018 -26.59 18.45 -38.46
CA GLY A 1018 -28.03 18.56 -38.71
C GLY A 1018 -28.65 17.28 -39.30
N PHE A 1019 -27.83 16.37 -39.83
CA PHE A 1019 -28.29 15.04 -40.23
C PHE A 1019 -28.60 14.14 -39.02
N GLY A 1020 -28.10 14.47 -37.83
CA GLY A 1020 -28.30 13.68 -36.62
C GLY A 1020 -27.36 12.48 -36.47
N GLN A 1021 -26.34 12.35 -37.32
CA GLN A 1021 -25.34 11.27 -37.19
C GLN A 1021 -24.28 11.66 -36.16
N PRO A 1022 -24.09 10.89 -35.07
CA PRO A 1022 -22.98 11.08 -34.16
C PRO A 1022 -21.67 10.59 -34.78
N LYS A 1023 -20.62 11.39 -34.63
CA LYS A 1023 -19.26 11.11 -35.12
C LYS A 1023 -18.23 11.40 -34.04
N LEU A 1024 -17.43 10.40 -33.68
CA LEU A 1024 -16.28 10.58 -32.83
C LEU A 1024 -15.17 11.32 -33.59
N PHE A 1025 -14.61 12.33 -32.94
CA PHE A 1025 -13.47 13.07 -33.46
C PHE A 1025 -12.37 13.20 -32.40
N TYR A 1026 -11.17 13.51 -32.88
CA TYR A 1026 -10.11 14.06 -32.06
C TYR A 1026 -9.55 15.36 -32.65
N TRP A 1027 -8.96 16.19 -31.80
CA TRP A 1027 -8.40 17.49 -32.13
C TRP A 1027 -7.04 17.63 -31.46
N ASP A 1028 -5.98 17.79 -32.25
CA ASP A 1028 -4.62 18.00 -31.74
C ASP A 1028 -4.10 19.42 -31.99
N LYS A 1029 -2.90 19.75 -31.51
CA LYS A 1029 -2.32 21.09 -31.68
C LYS A 1029 -2.17 21.54 -33.15
N SER A 1030 -2.03 20.59 -34.09
CA SER A 1030 -1.87 20.85 -35.52
C SER A 1030 -3.19 20.98 -36.28
N SER A 1031 -4.28 20.54 -35.64
CA SER A 1031 -5.61 20.48 -36.22
C SER A 1031 -6.24 21.87 -36.31
N GLN A 1032 -6.71 22.23 -37.51
CA GLN A 1032 -7.49 23.45 -37.77
C GLN A 1032 -9.01 23.18 -37.75
N ALA A 1033 -9.38 21.91 -37.75
CA ALA A 1033 -10.73 21.35 -37.78
C ALA A 1033 -10.69 19.97 -37.10
N PRO A 1034 -11.83 19.41 -36.67
CA PRO A 1034 -11.87 18.09 -36.05
C PRO A 1034 -11.40 16.99 -37.02
N ASN A 1035 -10.60 16.04 -36.53
CA ASN A 1035 -10.24 14.82 -37.27
C ASN A 1035 -11.23 13.72 -36.93
N PHE A 1036 -12.08 13.37 -37.89
CA PHE A 1036 -13.08 12.33 -37.71
C PHE A 1036 -12.52 10.94 -37.94
N MET A 1037 -13.12 9.98 -37.26
CA MET A 1037 -12.76 8.59 -37.40
C MET A 1037 -13.27 8.01 -38.73
N PRO A 1038 -12.38 7.56 -39.65
CA PRO A 1038 -12.78 7.18 -41.01
C PRO A 1038 -13.77 6.02 -41.07
N TRP A 1039 -13.71 5.07 -40.13
CA TRP A 1039 -14.65 3.92 -40.09
C TRP A 1039 -16.08 4.32 -39.74
N GLU A 1040 -16.31 5.54 -39.27
CA GLU A 1040 -17.67 6.03 -39.06
C GLU A 1040 -18.35 6.45 -40.35
N LEU A 1041 -17.56 6.72 -41.40
CA LEU A 1041 -17.96 7.30 -42.68
C LEU A 1041 -17.39 6.51 -43.84
N HIS A 1042 -17.95 5.33 -44.11
CA HIS A 1042 -17.63 4.64 -45.35
C HIS A 1042 -18.89 4.40 -46.17
N ASP A 1043 -19.17 5.37 -47.07
CA ASP A 1043 -19.98 5.16 -48.27
C ASP A 1043 -19.34 4.12 -49.24
N GLU A 1044 -18.07 3.76 -49.04
CA GLU A 1044 -17.23 3.00 -49.99
C GLU A 1044 -16.97 1.51 -49.64
N ILE A 1045 -17.82 0.86 -48.84
CA ILE A 1045 -17.74 -0.61 -48.59
C ILE A 1045 -18.59 -1.50 -49.52
N PRO A 1046 -18.76 -1.29 -50.84
CA PRO A 1046 -19.34 -2.35 -51.68
C PRO A 1046 -18.42 -3.58 -51.80
N LEU A 1047 -17.10 -3.40 -51.94
CA LEU A 1047 -16.22 -4.48 -52.40
C LEU A 1047 -15.90 -5.57 -51.36
N TYR A 1048 -15.95 -5.23 -50.06
CA TYR A 1048 -15.72 -6.20 -48.98
C TYR A 1048 -16.99 -6.94 -48.55
N VAL A 1049 -18.15 -6.29 -48.71
CA VAL A 1049 -19.45 -6.86 -48.38
C VAL A 1049 -19.74 -8.07 -49.26
N ASP A 1050 -19.47 -8.02 -50.55
CA ASP A 1050 -19.77 -9.15 -51.46
C ASP A 1050 -18.96 -10.41 -51.14
N LYS A 1051 -17.64 -10.27 -50.87
CA LYS A 1051 -16.79 -11.40 -50.46
C LYS A 1051 -17.13 -11.94 -49.08
N PHE A 1052 -17.65 -11.10 -48.19
CA PHE A 1052 -18.07 -11.51 -46.86
C PHE A 1052 -19.43 -12.21 -46.89
N LYS A 1053 -20.38 -11.67 -47.67
CA LYS A 1053 -21.67 -12.29 -48.00
C LYS A 1053 -21.48 -13.71 -48.55
N GLU A 1054 -20.55 -13.88 -49.48
CA GLU A 1054 -20.20 -15.19 -50.03
C GLU A 1054 -19.73 -16.18 -48.93
N LYS A 1055 -18.85 -15.74 -48.03
CA LYS A 1055 -18.31 -16.58 -46.94
C LYS A 1055 -19.33 -16.90 -45.85
N ILE A 1056 -20.19 -15.96 -45.47
CA ILE A 1056 -21.30 -16.21 -44.53
C ILE A 1056 -22.35 -17.11 -45.17
N GLY A 1057 -22.70 -16.90 -46.44
CA GLY A 1057 -23.61 -17.77 -47.17
C GLY A 1057 -23.09 -19.22 -47.19
N GLN A 1058 -21.81 -19.42 -47.48
CA GLN A 1058 -21.16 -20.73 -47.41
C GLN A 1058 -21.16 -21.33 -45.99
N PHE A 1059 -20.88 -20.52 -44.97
CA PHE A 1059 -20.91 -20.95 -43.56
C PHE A 1059 -22.31 -21.37 -43.11
N LEU A 1060 -23.31 -20.53 -43.35
CA LEU A 1060 -24.70 -20.80 -42.99
C LEU A 1060 -25.23 -22.01 -43.75
N SER A 1061 -24.96 -22.11 -45.06
CA SER A 1061 -25.32 -23.28 -45.85
C SER A 1061 -24.70 -24.57 -45.28
N LYS A 1062 -23.44 -24.51 -44.81
CA LYS A 1062 -22.75 -25.64 -44.15
C LYS A 1062 -23.34 -25.97 -42.78
N CYS A 1063 -23.67 -24.97 -41.96
CA CYS A 1063 -24.35 -25.16 -40.68
C CYS A 1063 -25.75 -25.75 -40.89
N PHE A 1064 -26.54 -25.23 -41.84
CA PHE A 1064 -27.87 -25.74 -42.17
C PHE A 1064 -27.84 -27.19 -42.63
N ASN A 1065 -26.89 -27.55 -43.50
CA ASN A 1065 -26.66 -28.93 -43.95
C ASN A 1065 -26.21 -29.86 -42.80
N GLN A 1066 -25.49 -29.35 -41.80
CA GLN A 1066 -25.14 -30.12 -40.60
C GLN A 1066 -26.28 -30.20 -39.57
N THR A 1067 -27.16 -29.21 -39.50
CA THR A 1067 -28.40 -29.31 -38.69
C THR A 1067 -29.36 -30.36 -39.23
N ALA A 1068 -29.39 -30.62 -40.54
CA ALA A 1068 -30.16 -31.73 -41.10
C ALA A 1068 -29.65 -33.09 -40.58
N VAL A 1069 -28.33 -33.23 -40.38
CA VAL A 1069 -27.68 -34.42 -39.78
C VAL A 1069 -27.94 -34.50 -38.26
N LEU A 1070 -28.07 -33.35 -37.58
CA LEU A 1070 -28.50 -33.29 -36.17
C LEU A 1070 -30.00 -33.55 -36.02
N GLU A 1071 -30.85 -33.10 -36.95
CA GLU A 1071 -32.28 -33.41 -37.03
C GLU A 1071 -32.50 -34.90 -37.25
N GLU A 1072 -31.77 -35.55 -38.15
CA GLU A 1072 -31.85 -37.01 -38.34
C GLU A 1072 -31.42 -37.79 -37.08
N ARG A 1073 -30.50 -37.25 -36.27
CA ARG A 1073 -30.10 -37.82 -34.97
C ARG A 1073 -31.03 -37.47 -33.80
N THR A 1074 -31.84 -36.42 -33.92
CA THR A 1074 -32.76 -35.95 -32.86
C THR A 1074 -34.24 -36.26 -33.16
N GLN A 1075 -34.58 -36.69 -34.38
CA GLN A 1075 -35.91 -37.11 -34.82
C GLN A 1075 -36.51 -38.29 -34.02
N ASN A 1076 -35.73 -38.95 -33.15
CA ASN A 1076 -36.26 -39.96 -32.22
C ASN A 1076 -36.55 -39.45 -30.80
N ARG A 1077 -36.31 -38.17 -30.45
CA ARG A 1077 -36.58 -37.66 -29.08
C ARG A 1077 -36.99 -36.19 -28.92
N MET A 1078 -37.22 -35.42 -29.98
CA MET A 1078 -37.71 -34.04 -29.78
C MET A 1078 -38.60 -33.65 -30.95
N THR A 1079 -39.89 -33.44 -30.69
CA THR A 1079 -40.80 -32.88 -31.68
C THR A 1079 -40.98 -31.41 -31.39
N TRP A 1080 -40.97 -30.55 -32.41
CA TRP A 1080 -41.03 -29.09 -32.26
C TRP A 1080 -42.37 -28.54 -31.73
N GLN A 1081 -43.31 -29.43 -31.36
CA GLN A 1081 -44.48 -29.08 -30.56
C GLN A 1081 -44.10 -28.81 -29.10
N GLU A 1082 -42.94 -29.29 -28.64
CA GLU A 1082 -42.35 -29.02 -27.31
C GLU A 1082 -41.58 -27.67 -27.26
N VAL A 1083 -41.45 -26.96 -28.38
CA VAL A 1083 -40.79 -25.63 -28.42
C VAL A 1083 -41.79 -24.49 -28.19
N ASP A 1084 -43.08 -24.70 -28.43
CA ASP A 1084 -44.11 -23.78 -27.95
C ASP A 1084 -44.40 -23.99 -26.43
N ASP A 1085 -43.99 -25.13 -25.86
CA ASP A 1085 -43.95 -25.40 -24.41
C ASP A 1085 -42.56 -25.09 -23.82
N PHE A 1086 -42.16 -23.81 -23.87
CA PHE A 1086 -41.00 -23.27 -23.13
C PHE A 1086 -41.05 -23.50 -21.59
N SER A 1087 -42.08 -24.18 -21.09
CA SER A 1087 -42.19 -24.70 -19.73
C SER A 1087 -41.13 -25.74 -19.37
N ASP A 1088 -40.40 -26.36 -20.30
CA ASP A 1088 -39.43 -27.43 -19.96
C ASP A 1088 -37.97 -26.97 -19.76
N LEU A 1089 -37.69 -25.67 -19.77
CA LEU A 1089 -36.41 -25.10 -19.29
C LEU A 1089 -36.33 -24.95 -17.75
N ARG A 1090 -37.15 -25.70 -17.00
CA ARG A 1090 -37.30 -25.57 -15.54
C ARG A 1090 -35.98 -25.74 -14.77
N ASP A 1091 -35.07 -26.60 -15.26
CA ASP A 1091 -33.80 -26.94 -14.62
C ASP A 1091 -32.65 -27.00 -15.66
N ILE A 1092 -31.94 -25.89 -15.88
CA ILE A 1092 -30.73 -25.90 -16.74
C ILE A 1092 -29.48 -26.03 -15.87
N ASP A 1093 -28.87 -27.21 -15.88
CA ASP A 1093 -27.57 -27.45 -15.25
C ASP A 1093 -26.43 -27.02 -16.18
N PHE A 1094 -25.91 -25.81 -15.99
CA PHE A 1094 -24.76 -25.33 -16.75
C PHE A 1094 -23.44 -25.95 -16.28
N SER A 1095 -23.41 -26.66 -15.14
CA SER A 1095 -22.16 -27.09 -14.49
C SER A 1095 -21.28 -28.05 -15.31
N ALA A 1096 -21.83 -28.65 -16.37
CA ALA A 1096 -21.14 -29.55 -17.30
C ALA A 1096 -20.52 -28.84 -18.53
N LEU A 1097 -20.74 -27.54 -18.73
CA LEU A 1097 -20.27 -26.80 -19.91
C LEU A 1097 -18.82 -26.32 -19.74
N ASP A 1098 -18.06 -26.25 -20.84
CA ASP A 1098 -16.78 -25.55 -20.85
C ASP A 1098 -16.96 -24.03 -20.62
N ALA A 1099 -15.87 -23.33 -20.29
CA ALA A 1099 -15.92 -21.90 -19.94
C ALA A 1099 -16.45 -21.00 -21.09
N ALA A 1100 -16.24 -21.38 -22.36
CA ALA A 1100 -16.68 -20.61 -23.52
C ALA A 1100 -18.18 -20.78 -23.77
N LEU A 1101 -18.71 -22.01 -23.65
CA LEU A 1101 -20.14 -22.29 -23.72
C LEU A 1101 -20.92 -21.72 -22.52
N HIS A 1102 -20.32 -21.69 -21.33
CA HIS A 1102 -20.90 -21.02 -20.15
C HIS A 1102 -21.19 -19.54 -20.41
N SER A 1103 -20.27 -18.82 -21.04
CA SER A 1103 -20.41 -17.39 -21.32
C SER A 1103 -21.53 -17.10 -22.33
N ALA A 1104 -21.63 -17.89 -23.40
CA ALA A 1104 -22.66 -17.77 -24.43
C ALA A 1104 -24.06 -18.15 -23.90
N ALA A 1105 -24.15 -19.22 -23.12
CA ALA A 1105 -25.38 -19.65 -22.45
C ALA A 1105 -25.89 -18.57 -21.49
N MET A 1106 -24.99 -17.89 -20.78
CA MET A 1106 -25.33 -16.83 -19.85
C MET A 1106 -25.79 -15.54 -20.50
N ASN A 1107 -25.21 -15.18 -21.64
CA ASN A 1107 -25.73 -14.06 -22.44
C ASN A 1107 -27.13 -14.36 -22.97
N THR A 1108 -27.38 -15.60 -23.37
CA THR A 1108 -28.71 -16.04 -23.80
C THR A 1108 -29.70 -16.01 -22.63
N ALA A 1109 -29.29 -16.47 -21.45
CA ALA A 1109 -30.08 -16.40 -20.22
C ALA A 1109 -30.33 -14.95 -19.77
N GLN A 1110 -29.39 -14.04 -19.96
CA GLN A 1110 -29.55 -12.59 -19.72
C GLN A 1110 -30.55 -11.94 -20.65
N ILE A 1111 -30.39 -12.14 -21.95
CA ILE A 1111 -31.30 -11.60 -22.96
C ILE A 1111 -32.70 -12.19 -22.79
N TRP A 1112 -32.78 -13.48 -22.44
CA TRP A 1112 -34.04 -14.15 -22.13
C TRP A 1112 -34.66 -13.63 -20.83
N ALA A 1113 -33.89 -13.51 -19.75
CA ALA A 1113 -34.33 -12.96 -18.46
C ALA A 1113 -34.87 -11.54 -18.63
N LEU A 1114 -34.13 -10.67 -19.31
CA LEU A 1114 -34.55 -9.31 -19.66
C LEU A 1114 -35.90 -9.27 -20.37
N ARG A 1115 -36.16 -10.23 -21.28
CA ARG A 1115 -37.44 -10.36 -22.01
C ARG A 1115 -38.56 -10.98 -21.18
N HIS A 1116 -38.27 -12.04 -20.44
CA HIS A 1116 -39.26 -12.79 -19.67
C HIS A 1116 -39.73 -11.99 -18.44
N LEU A 1117 -38.87 -11.12 -17.90
CA LEU A 1117 -39.21 -10.18 -16.84
C LEU A 1117 -40.34 -9.21 -17.19
N GLU A 1118 -40.55 -8.91 -18.48
CA GLU A 1118 -41.51 -7.92 -18.94
C GLU A 1118 -42.82 -8.51 -19.47
N GLN A 1119 -42.82 -9.76 -19.95
CA GLN A 1119 -43.92 -10.31 -20.75
C GLN A 1119 -44.73 -11.42 -20.05
N THR A 1120 -44.24 -11.99 -18.95
CA THR A 1120 -44.88 -13.19 -18.39
C THR A 1120 -45.96 -12.84 -17.35
N PRO A 1121 -47.21 -13.32 -17.50
CA PRO A 1121 -48.24 -13.19 -16.48
C PRO A 1121 -47.80 -13.81 -15.15
N LYS A 1122 -48.40 -13.37 -14.03
CA LYS A 1122 -48.06 -13.75 -12.63
C LYS A 1122 -48.09 -15.27 -12.32
N THR A 1123 -48.37 -16.14 -13.29
CA THR A 1123 -48.68 -17.57 -13.13
C THR A 1123 -47.62 -18.53 -13.68
N SER A 1124 -46.48 -18.05 -14.20
CA SER A 1124 -45.47 -18.96 -14.76
C SER A 1124 -44.63 -19.69 -13.71
N PRO A 1125 -44.23 -20.96 -13.99
CA PRO A 1125 -43.41 -21.78 -13.10
C PRO A 1125 -42.03 -21.19 -12.88
N ALA A 1126 -41.39 -21.56 -11.76
CA ALA A 1126 -40.12 -21.01 -11.37
C ALA A 1126 -38.94 -21.58 -12.19
N LEU A 1127 -38.10 -20.72 -12.76
CA LEU A 1127 -36.87 -21.05 -13.48
C LEU A 1127 -35.71 -21.22 -12.50
N GLU A 1128 -34.98 -22.34 -12.55
CA GLU A 1128 -33.76 -22.56 -11.77
C GLU A 1128 -32.50 -22.48 -12.65
N LEU A 1129 -31.53 -21.67 -12.24
CA LEU A 1129 -30.22 -21.47 -12.86
C LEU A 1129 -29.13 -21.85 -11.87
N SER A 1130 -28.22 -22.77 -12.21
CA SER A 1130 -27.11 -23.20 -11.33
C SER A 1130 -25.74 -22.94 -11.94
N PHE A 1131 -24.82 -22.37 -11.14
CA PHE A 1131 -23.50 -21.91 -11.55
C PHE A 1131 -22.40 -22.58 -10.72
N ASN A 1132 -21.42 -23.22 -11.37
CA ASN A 1132 -20.25 -23.75 -10.69
C ASN A 1132 -19.18 -22.67 -10.51
N LEU A 1133 -19.18 -22.01 -9.34
CA LEU A 1133 -18.21 -20.98 -9.01
C LEU A 1133 -16.78 -21.51 -8.90
N ARG A 1134 -16.55 -22.79 -8.54
CA ARG A 1134 -15.18 -23.35 -8.47
C ARG A 1134 -14.49 -23.38 -9.82
N GLY A 1135 -15.23 -23.63 -10.90
CA GLY A 1135 -14.72 -23.59 -12.27
C GLY A 1135 -14.29 -22.19 -12.72
N LEU A 1136 -14.84 -21.14 -12.09
CA LEU A 1136 -14.55 -19.74 -12.43
C LEU A 1136 -13.22 -19.22 -11.90
N PHE A 1137 -12.66 -19.91 -10.91
CA PHE A 1137 -11.38 -19.57 -10.29
C PHE A 1137 -10.21 -20.40 -10.85
N ALA A 1138 -10.47 -21.27 -11.84
CA ALA A 1138 -9.40 -21.92 -12.58
C ALA A 1138 -8.70 -20.83 -13.42
N PRO A 1139 -7.40 -20.57 -13.22
CA PRO A 1139 -6.72 -19.50 -13.92
C PRO A 1139 -6.80 -19.72 -15.43
N GLU A 1140 -7.32 -18.75 -16.16
CA GLU A 1140 -7.12 -18.68 -17.60
C GLU A 1140 -5.60 -18.75 -17.86
N THR A 1141 -5.22 -19.57 -18.83
CA THR A 1141 -3.88 -20.11 -19.04
C THR A 1141 -2.77 -19.09 -19.35
N SER A 1142 -3.04 -17.78 -19.28
CA SER A 1142 -2.10 -16.72 -19.67
C SER A 1142 -1.35 -16.05 -18.50
N LEU A 1143 -1.74 -16.26 -17.23
CA LEU A 1143 -1.16 -15.57 -16.05
C LEU A 1143 -0.39 -16.47 -15.07
N GLN A 1144 0.19 -17.58 -15.53
CA GLN A 1144 1.02 -18.47 -14.68
C GLN A 1144 2.28 -17.80 -14.07
N LYS A 1145 2.68 -16.60 -14.51
CA LYS A 1145 3.93 -15.94 -14.06
C LYS A 1145 3.85 -15.23 -12.69
N PHE A 1146 2.67 -15.07 -12.09
CA PHE A 1146 2.48 -14.46 -10.77
C PHE A 1146 2.08 -15.47 -9.67
N SER A 1147 2.35 -16.77 -9.89
CA SER A 1147 1.84 -17.89 -9.08
C SER A 1147 2.26 -17.93 -7.60
N VAL A 1148 3.20 -17.09 -7.14
CA VAL A 1148 3.64 -17.08 -5.73
C VAL A 1148 2.57 -16.53 -4.77
N MET A 1149 1.54 -15.82 -5.27
CA MET A 1149 0.36 -15.42 -4.47
C MET A 1149 -0.90 -16.29 -4.68
N ALA A 1150 -0.85 -17.31 -5.54
CA ALA A 1150 -2.06 -17.92 -6.11
C ALA A 1150 -2.49 -19.27 -5.49
N GLU A 1151 -1.74 -19.87 -4.56
CA GLU A 1151 -2.06 -21.24 -4.13
C GLU A 1151 -3.31 -21.42 -3.28
N LYS A 1152 -3.98 -20.34 -2.83
CA LYS A 1152 -5.39 -20.34 -2.38
C LYS A 1152 -5.94 -18.94 -2.60
N THR A 1153 -6.63 -18.67 -3.70
CA THR A 1153 -7.10 -17.31 -4.03
C THR A 1153 -7.91 -16.71 -2.87
N PRO A 1154 -7.41 -15.66 -2.19
CA PRO A 1154 -8.14 -14.97 -1.12
C PRO A 1154 -9.50 -14.47 -1.60
N ALA A 1155 -9.64 -14.15 -2.88
CA ALA A 1155 -10.88 -13.72 -3.51
C ALA A 1155 -11.98 -14.79 -3.53
N ALA A 1156 -11.66 -16.07 -3.77
CA ALA A 1156 -12.65 -17.15 -3.77
C ALA A 1156 -13.17 -17.44 -2.36
N ASN A 1157 -12.26 -17.45 -1.38
CA ASN A 1157 -12.62 -17.56 0.03
C ASN A 1157 -13.36 -16.33 0.52
N PHE A 1158 -13.00 -15.13 0.05
CA PHE A 1158 -13.70 -13.88 0.37
C PHE A 1158 -15.12 -13.91 -0.19
N LEU A 1159 -15.31 -14.29 -1.46
CA LEU A 1159 -16.63 -14.43 -2.08
C LEU A 1159 -17.49 -15.48 -1.35
N ALA A 1160 -16.93 -16.64 -1.06
CA ALA A 1160 -17.61 -17.69 -0.30
C ALA A 1160 -17.96 -17.23 1.12
N THR A 1161 -17.04 -16.58 1.82
CA THR A 1161 -17.27 -16.03 3.17
C THR A 1161 -18.34 -14.94 3.15
N MET A 1162 -18.35 -14.09 2.13
CA MET A 1162 -19.36 -13.05 1.96
C MET A 1162 -20.74 -13.67 1.71
N ILE A 1163 -20.85 -14.63 0.78
CA ILE A 1163 -22.11 -15.33 0.49
C ILE A 1163 -22.61 -16.11 1.74
N GLU A 1164 -21.70 -16.76 2.48
CA GLU A 1164 -22.03 -17.46 3.72
C GLU A 1164 -22.43 -16.52 4.86
N LYS A 1165 -21.76 -15.36 5.01
CA LYS A 1165 -22.11 -14.32 6.00
C LYS A 1165 -23.45 -13.65 5.71
N LEU A 1166 -23.85 -13.59 4.45
CA LEU A 1166 -25.21 -13.21 4.04
C LEU A 1166 -26.24 -14.31 4.34
N GLY A 1167 -25.81 -15.41 4.96
CA GLY A 1167 -26.64 -16.53 5.37
C GLY A 1167 -27.10 -17.40 4.20
N VAL A 1168 -26.55 -17.24 3.00
CA VAL A 1168 -26.92 -18.05 1.84
C VAL A 1168 -26.26 -19.42 2.00
N GLY A 1169 -27.00 -20.36 2.59
CA GLY A 1169 -26.55 -21.72 2.85
C GLY A 1169 -26.99 -22.71 1.76
N LYS A 1170 -26.92 -23.99 2.10
CA LYS A 1170 -27.36 -25.11 1.24
C LYS A 1170 -28.88 -25.19 1.03
N THR A 1171 -29.66 -24.40 1.75
CA THR A 1171 -31.11 -24.33 1.60
C THR A 1171 -31.49 -23.14 0.74
N TRP A 1172 -32.58 -23.30 -0.03
CA TRP A 1172 -33.17 -22.18 -0.74
C TRP A 1172 -33.63 -21.12 0.26
N LYS A 1173 -33.18 -19.89 0.04
CA LYS A 1173 -33.68 -18.73 0.77
C LYS A 1173 -34.49 -17.88 -0.20
N LYS A 1174 -35.76 -17.67 0.15
CA LYS A 1174 -36.60 -16.66 -0.53
C LYS A 1174 -36.01 -15.29 -0.26
N LEU A 1175 -35.94 -14.51 -1.32
CA LEU A 1175 -35.43 -13.17 -1.32
C LEU A 1175 -36.60 -12.20 -1.36
N ASP A 1176 -36.74 -11.39 -0.31
CA ASP A 1176 -37.73 -10.32 -0.21
C ASP A 1176 -37.21 -9.08 -0.95
N PRO A 1177 -37.67 -8.71 -2.15
CA PRO A 1177 -37.07 -7.65 -2.95
C PRO A 1177 -36.79 -6.31 -2.22
N GLN A 1178 -37.48 -6.04 -1.11
CA GLN A 1178 -37.30 -4.85 -0.28
C GLN A 1178 -36.07 -4.86 0.64
N HIS A 1179 -35.43 -6.00 0.89
CA HIS A 1179 -34.32 -6.05 1.85
C HIS A 1179 -32.98 -5.63 1.21
N ALA A 1180 -32.25 -4.72 1.87
CA ALA A 1180 -31.01 -4.14 1.34
C ALA A 1180 -29.89 -5.14 0.95
N TRP A 1181 -29.92 -6.39 1.42
CA TRP A 1181 -28.89 -7.39 1.13
C TRP A 1181 -28.96 -8.00 -0.27
N TYR A 1182 -30.02 -7.75 -1.04
CA TYR A 1182 -30.10 -8.29 -2.41
C TYR A 1182 -29.20 -7.55 -3.38
N HIS A 1183 -29.20 -6.22 -3.28
CA HIS A 1183 -28.25 -5.39 -4.01
C HIS A 1183 -26.81 -5.77 -3.64
N GLN A 1184 -26.57 -6.15 -2.37
CA GLN A 1184 -25.25 -6.59 -1.92
C GLN A 1184 -24.75 -7.81 -2.69
N ILE A 1185 -25.58 -8.82 -2.97
CA ILE A 1185 -25.15 -10.01 -3.70
C ILE A 1185 -24.78 -9.67 -5.14
N GLY A 1186 -25.63 -8.89 -5.82
CA GLY A 1186 -25.34 -8.45 -7.19
C GLY A 1186 -24.03 -7.64 -7.26
N VAL A 1187 -23.83 -6.75 -6.29
CA VAL A 1187 -22.60 -5.96 -6.16
C VAL A 1187 -21.38 -6.82 -5.83
N ILE A 1188 -21.51 -7.80 -4.93
CA ILE A 1188 -20.44 -8.77 -4.61
C ILE A 1188 -20.00 -9.53 -5.87
N PHE A 1189 -20.92 -9.90 -6.75
CA PHE A 1189 -20.59 -10.53 -8.03
C PHE A 1189 -19.88 -9.57 -8.99
N PHE A 1190 -20.29 -8.29 -9.05
CA PHE A 1190 -19.48 -7.29 -9.75
C PHE A 1190 -18.06 -7.23 -9.17
N TYR A 1191 -17.90 -7.07 -7.86
CA TYR A 1191 -16.58 -7.09 -7.21
C TYR A 1191 -15.73 -8.31 -7.54
N ALA A 1192 -16.33 -9.50 -7.49
CA ALA A 1192 -15.65 -10.73 -7.87
C ALA A 1192 -15.19 -10.68 -9.34
N ALA A 1193 -16.04 -10.20 -10.25
CA ALA A 1193 -15.69 -10.07 -11.65
C ALA A 1193 -14.43 -9.22 -11.88
N HIS A 1194 -14.23 -8.18 -11.08
CA HIS A 1194 -13.06 -7.33 -11.18
C HIS A 1194 -11.78 -8.00 -10.71
N PHE A 1195 -11.77 -8.47 -9.46
CA PHE A 1195 -10.56 -9.08 -8.89
C PHE A 1195 -10.16 -10.35 -9.64
N LEU A 1196 -11.11 -11.00 -10.30
CA LEU A 1196 -10.91 -12.24 -11.05
C LEU A 1196 -10.82 -12.02 -12.56
N LYS A 1197 -11.06 -10.81 -13.05
CA LYS A 1197 -11.26 -10.49 -14.48
C LYS A 1197 -12.22 -11.46 -15.17
N ASN A 1198 -13.34 -11.77 -14.50
CA ASN A 1198 -14.27 -12.81 -14.90
C ASN A 1198 -15.61 -12.22 -15.35
N SER A 1199 -15.84 -12.20 -16.66
CA SER A 1199 -17.08 -11.66 -17.27
C SER A 1199 -18.35 -12.39 -16.81
N LEU A 1200 -18.28 -13.64 -16.36
CA LEU A 1200 -19.45 -14.33 -15.83
C LEU A 1200 -19.94 -13.74 -14.51
N CYS A 1201 -19.01 -13.34 -13.63
CA CYS A 1201 -19.39 -12.68 -12.37
C CYS A 1201 -20.06 -11.32 -12.65
N ASN A 1202 -19.61 -10.58 -13.67
CA ASN A 1202 -20.29 -9.36 -14.12
C ASN A 1202 -21.72 -9.65 -14.56
N LYS A 1203 -21.88 -10.72 -15.34
CA LYS A 1203 -23.18 -11.12 -15.88
C LYS A 1203 -24.17 -11.54 -14.78
N LEU A 1204 -23.69 -12.27 -13.77
CA LEU A 1204 -24.46 -12.65 -12.59
C LEU A 1204 -24.86 -11.43 -11.76
N GLY A 1205 -23.94 -10.49 -11.54
CA GLY A 1205 -24.22 -9.24 -10.85
C GLY A 1205 -25.32 -8.43 -11.53
N LEU A 1206 -25.27 -8.32 -12.86
CA LEU A 1206 -26.28 -7.64 -13.67
C LEU A 1206 -27.64 -8.34 -13.60
N LEU A 1207 -27.68 -9.67 -13.79
CA LEU A 1207 -28.91 -10.46 -13.70
C LEU A 1207 -29.60 -10.26 -12.35
N LEU A 1208 -28.87 -10.42 -11.25
CA LEU A 1208 -29.41 -10.29 -9.91
C LEU A 1208 -30.03 -8.91 -9.70
N ASN A 1209 -29.32 -7.84 -10.07
CA ASN A 1209 -29.83 -6.48 -9.94
C ASN A 1209 -31.06 -6.21 -10.82
N LEU A 1210 -31.10 -6.75 -12.05
CA LEU A 1210 -32.26 -6.65 -12.93
C LEU A 1210 -33.50 -7.29 -12.30
N PHE A 1211 -33.38 -8.50 -11.73
CA PHE A 1211 -34.50 -9.17 -11.08
C PHE A 1211 -35.01 -8.42 -9.85
N ILE A 1212 -34.10 -7.89 -9.03
CA ILE A 1212 -34.43 -7.09 -7.84
C ILE A 1212 -35.22 -5.84 -8.24
N SER A 1213 -34.78 -5.12 -9.28
CA SER A 1213 -35.42 -3.88 -9.74
C SER A 1213 -36.89 -4.06 -10.18
N LYS A 1214 -37.31 -5.30 -10.46
CA LYS A 1214 -38.68 -5.62 -10.90
C LYS A 1214 -39.56 -6.25 -9.82
N GLU A 1215 -39.09 -6.24 -8.56
CA GLU A 1215 -39.81 -6.81 -7.41
C GLU A 1215 -40.28 -8.26 -7.63
N LYS A 1216 -39.54 -9.03 -8.42
CA LYS A 1216 -39.87 -10.44 -8.65
C LYS A 1216 -39.34 -11.28 -7.50
N GLU A 1217 -40.17 -12.23 -7.04
CA GLU A 1217 -39.72 -13.20 -6.05
C GLU A 1217 -38.57 -14.03 -6.65
N MET A 1218 -37.48 -14.12 -5.89
CA MET A 1218 -36.28 -14.89 -6.25
C MET A 1218 -35.93 -15.77 -5.05
N MET A 1219 -35.41 -16.97 -5.29
CA MET A 1219 -34.70 -17.72 -4.26
C MET A 1219 -33.27 -17.92 -4.69
N ILE A 1220 -32.36 -17.99 -3.73
CA ILE A 1220 -30.98 -18.37 -3.99
C ILE A 1220 -30.53 -19.46 -3.04
N LYS A 1221 -29.50 -20.18 -3.45
CA LYS A 1221 -28.84 -21.22 -2.67
C LYS A 1221 -27.35 -21.22 -3.02
N PHE A 1222 -26.50 -21.46 -2.03
CA PHE A 1222 -25.07 -21.65 -2.24
C PHE A 1222 -24.60 -22.91 -1.53
N ASP A 1223 -24.15 -23.90 -2.32
CA ASP A 1223 -23.49 -25.08 -1.79
C ASP A 1223 -21.98 -24.85 -1.77
N SER A 1224 -21.45 -24.31 -0.68
CA SER A 1224 -20.01 -24.00 -0.55
C SER A 1224 -19.12 -25.25 -0.66
N GLN A 1225 -19.65 -26.45 -0.34
CA GLN A 1225 -18.93 -27.71 -0.51
C GLN A 1225 -18.83 -28.16 -1.96
N LYS A 1226 -19.75 -27.74 -2.82
CA LYS A 1226 -19.68 -27.96 -4.28
C LYS A 1226 -19.18 -26.74 -5.04
N GLY A 1227 -19.20 -25.57 -4.41
CA GLY A 1227 -19.00 -24.28 -5.05
C GLY A 1227 -20.12 -23.92 -6.02
N ILE A 1228 -21.34 -24.41 -5.81
CA ILE A 1228 -22.47 -24.16 -6.73
C ILE A 1228 -23.36 -23.05 -6.17
N PHE A 1229 -23.55 -21.99 -6.94
CA PHE A 1229 -24.52 -20.92 -6.67
C PHE A 1229 -25.73 -21.10 -7.57
N SER A 1230 -26.92 -21.19 -7.00
CA SER A 1230 -28.17 -21.41 -7.73
C SER A 1230 -29.14 -20.26 -7.48
N ILE A 1231 -29.84 -19.84 -8.53
CA ILE A 1231 -30.87 -18.80 -8.53
C ILE A 1231 -32.16 -19.44 -9.04
N LYS A 1232 -33.27 -19.25 -8.32
CA LYS A 1232 -34.59 -19.65 -8.75
C LYS A 1232 -35.48 -18.43 -8.89
N LEU A 1233 -36.23 -18.32 -9.97
CA LEU A 1233 -36.99 -17.12 -10.35
C LEU A 1233 -38.44 -17.49 -10.61
N GLY A 1234 -39.40 -16.96 -9.87
CA GLY A 1234 -40.82 -17.29 -10.05
C GLY A 1234 -41.64 -17.01 -8.80
N ARG A 1235 -42.95 -17.30 -8.82
CA ARG A 1235 -43.77 -17.19 -7.60
C ARG A 1235 -43.52 -18.43 -6.73
N PHE A 1236 -43.11 -18.21 -5.49
CA PHE A 1236 -42.95 -19.26 -4.49
C PHE A 1236 -44.13 -19.16 -3.54
N ASP A 1237 -45.14 -20.00 -3.77
CA ASP A 1237 -46.23 -20.16 -2.82
C ASP A 1237 -45.62 -20.54 -1.46
N ASN A 1238 -46.07 -19.87 -0.40
CA ASN A 1238 -45.52 -20.00 0.95
C ASN A 1238 -45.73 -21.41 1.55
N ASP A 1239 -46.46 -22.27 0.85
CA ASP A 1239 -46.58 -23.69 1.13
C ASP A 1239 -45.35 -24.39 0.53
N GLY A 1240 -44.21 -24.22 1.20
CA GLY A 1240 -42.95 -24.81 0.79
C GLY A 1240 -43.00 -26.34 0.74
N ILE A 1241 -42.30 -26.93 -0.24
CA ILE A 1241 -42.10 -28.38 -0.40
C ILE A 1241 -43.36 -29.16 -0.79
#